data_AF-A0A1G0H101-F1
#
_entry.id   AF-A0A1G0H101-F1
#
_cell.length_a   1.000
_cell.length_b   1.000
_cell.length_c   1.000
_cell.angle_alpha   90.00
_cell.angle_beta   90.00
_cell.angle_gamma   90.00
#
_symmetry.space_group_name_H-M   'P 1'
#
loop_
_entity.id
_entity.type
_entity.pdbx_description
1 polymer ?
#
loop_
_entity_poly.entity_id
_entity_poly.type
_entity_poly.pdbx_seq_one_letter_code
_entity_poly.pdbx_strand_id
1 'polypeptide(L)'
;MSRSVLPQRSKDCRFFRDAHDSGLKPSGHTTQRVLKEKNQQEWVRKEFHNPLLPQIEAGIAALYKLIKPAHIPKVRGLYRKTPEKPEPEFFASVSKMLPDFMDLQSFIGSRFGVAGNEAETQKTLHFLIRNGLPEVCALSYFFEEDDFHKGNVGVSDGKVVRIDFDMSAYSIVSQSHLRGARAFSGATFPITMGDLSNFPVLSDATPSYWLTTHRMLSASHGYSADDVRIFSELKNDALFCHKSYLTFLKIILTPDDAIKTSLAAHISDPVELEKIQTHFIARKAQLKLQLMHCYKFQVWWKKVSLSELQSIFQELQEGNVLLKEKHHNLRINLREVTALYHDFSREMTKEKIEESLVALAELAKRCRNEIKVAAAVSPSLDIYSTLVGFNDVLLGVYKLFRDRAPVSAEDIADFVLKVNNALTGLKLHCQSQEAVRLLPDALKNNLSDFFTNMEYALNQLQRDRSACAFPGETRVAAASMPPVDFTAAQEYTFIHAPILDPEELVRDTVIWLRKPNNKSMVEDIFKAVCKEYENSTVTVTSQFFSGLYASLPSFSWVATKAAEPPAPAPAIGLSELNAVFLEICAAETSDHLCHVISRLLSETKPWCKIVCEQFVLGLINQFSREFSAKHIVEQLKNNPDFAEYLKAQPNNQVESSKAIEIAALFIAEMRPNAGDSADFRDCVVVDHTSDFHLEEEPKVATPALAA
;
A
#
# COMPACT_ATOMS: atom_id res chain seq x y z
N MET A 1 25.80 -39.62 -11.68
CA MET A 1 24.39 -40.10 -11.62
C MET A 1 23.86 -39.82 -10.23
N SER A 2 23.03 -38.79 -10.09
CA SER A 2 22.31 -38.46 -8.84
C SER A 2 21.31 -39.59 -8.56
N ARG A 3 21.38 -40.23 -7.37
CA ARG A 3 20.33 -41.19 -6.96
C ARG A 3 18.99 -40.45 -6.97
N SER A 4 17.98 -40.94 -7.68
CA SER A 4 16.66 -40.29 -7.67
C SER A 4 16.14 -40.27 -6.23
N VAL A 5 16.02 -39.06 -5.67
CA VAL A 5 15.53 -38.89 -4.30
C VAL A 5 14.03 -38.99 -4.36
N LEU A 6 13.49 -40.07 -3.79
CA LEU A 6 12.04 -40.23 -3.64
C LEU A 6 11.43 -39.01 -2.92
N PRO A 7 10.34 -38.43 -3.44
CA PRO A 7 9.62 -37.36 -2.75
C PRO A 7 9.28 -37.77 -1.33
N GLN A 8 9.55 -36.89 -0.36
CA GLN A 8 9.40 -37.14 1.09
C GLN A 8 7.99 -37.64 1.47
N ARG A 9 6.97 -37.26 0.67
CA ARG A 9 5.56 -37.55 0.93
C ARG A 9 4.99 -38.63 0.03
N SER A 10 5.80 -39.29 -0.80
CA SER A 10 5.37 -40.47 -1.56
C SER A 10 5.19 -41.72 -0.67
N LYS A 11 4.52 -42.74 -1.21
CA LYS A 11 4.32 -44.04 -0.54
C LYS A 11 4.55 -45.19 -1.51
N ASP A 12 5.18 -46.25 -0.99
CA ASP A 12 5.26 -47.53 -1.68
C ASP A 12 3.86 -48.17 -1.76
N CYS A 13 3.48 -48.66 -2.93
CA CYS A 13 2.17 -49.27 -3.14
C CYS A 13 1.93 -50.49 -2.23
N ARG A 14 2.98 -51.18 -1.79
CA ARG A 14 2.88 -52.33 -0.86
C ARG A 14 2.27 -51.97 0.48
N PHE A 15 2.26 -50.69 0.88
CA PHE A 15 1.56 -50.29 2.10
C PHE A 15 0.02 -50.30 1.98
N PHE A 16 -0.50 -50.64 0.80
CA PHE A 16 -1.92 -50.69 0.51
C PHE A 16 -2.26 -52.05 -0.14
N ARG A 17 -3.40 -52.60 0.26
CA ARG A 17 -3.99 -53.79 -0.34
C ARG A 17 -5.42 -53.49 -0.78
N ASP A 18 -5.90 -54.17 -1.81
CA ASP A 18 -7.27 -53.97 -2.26
C ASP A 18 -8.25 -54.43 -1.17
N ALA A 19 -9.34 -53.68 -0.99
CA ALA A 19 -10.40 -54.07 -0.08
C ALA A 19 -11.21 -55.19 -0.76
N HIS A 20 -11.04 -56.45 -0.31
CA HIS A 20 -11.90 -57.55 -0.73
C HIS A 20 -13.35 -57.27 -0.30
N ASP A 21 -14.29 -57.44 -1.23
CA ASP A 21 -15.73 -57.14 -1.08
C ASP A 21 -16.08 -55.69 -0.70
N SER A 22 -16.33 -54.88 -1.73
CA SER A 22 -17.29 -53.79 -1.57
C SER A 22 -18.11 -53.70 -2.85
N GLY A 23 -19.42 -53.94 -2.75
CA GLY A 23 -20.39 -53.82 -3.86
C GLY A 23 -20.53 -52.40 -4.43
N LEU A 24 -19.46 -51.61 -4.45
CA LEU A 24 -19.33 -50.39 -5.23
C LEU A 24 -19.38 -50.80 -6.69
N LYS A 25 -20.46 -50.38 -7.38
CA LYS A 25 -20.51 -50.45 -8.84
C LYS A 25 -19.24 -49.80 -9.38
N PRO A 26 -18.50 -50.44 -10.30
CA PRO A 26 -17.39 -49.80 -10.97
C PRO A 26 -17.92 -48.54 -11.68
N SER A 27 -17.67 -47.37 -11.12
CA SER A 27 -17.68 -46.13 -11.91
C SER A 27 -16.64 -46.33 -12.99
N GLY A 28 -16.91 -45.97 -14.25
CA GLY A 28 -16.08 -46.28 -15.42
C GLY A 28 -14.66 -45.68 -15.45
N HIS A 29 -14.06 -45.41 -14.29
CA HIS A 29 -12.76 -44.78 -14.09
C HIS A 29 -11.91 -45.56 -13.08
N THR A 30 -10.60 -45.37 -13.17
CA THR A 30 -9.48 -46.10 -12.53
C THR A 30 -9.40 -46.03 -11.00
N THR A 31 -10.54 -45.83 -10.30
CA THR A 31 -10.60 -45.65 -8.85
C THR A 31 -10.97 -46.94 -8.13
N GLN A 32 -10.23 -47.28 -7.06
CA GLN A 32 -10.42 -48.50 -6.27
C GLN A 32 -10.32 -48.21 -4.77
N ARG A 33 -11.14 -48.88 -3.96
CA ARG A 33 -11.02 -48.82 -2.49
C ARG A 33 -9.86 -49.71 -2.04
N VAL A 34 -8.97 -49.15 -1.23
CA VAL A 34 -7.80 -49.86 -0.70
C VAL A 34 -7.68 -49.67 0.82
N LEU A 35 -7.13 -50.68 1.48
CA LEU A 35 -6.84 -50.70 2.90
C LEU A 35 -5.35 -50.47 3.13
N LYS A 36 -5.03 -49.56 4.03
CA LYS A 36 -3.65 -49.35 4.45
C LYS A 36 -3.22 -50.44 5.42
N GLU A 37 -2.19 -51.20 5.08
CA GLU A 37 -1.80 -52.43 5.80
C GLU A 37 -1.60 -52.22 7.30
N LYS A 38 -0.91 -51.14 7.68
CA LYS A 38 -0.53 -50.90 9.08
C LYS A 38 -1.72 -50.74 10.04
N ASN A 39 -2.84 -50.19 9.58
CA ASN A 39 -3.94 -49.79 10.46
C ASN A 39 -5.33 -50.03 9.89
N GLN A 40 -5.44 -50.77 8.78
CA GLN A 40 -6.70 -51.07 8.09
C GLN A 40 -7.55 -49.84 7.75
N GLN A 41 -6.93 -48.67 7.69
CA GLN A 41 -7.61 -47.44 7.33
C GLN A 41 -7.93 -47.45 5.85
N GLU A 42 -9.11 -46.94 5.49
CA GLU A 42 -9.62 -46.93 4.13
C GLU A 42 -9.13 -45.71 3.34
N TRP A 43 -8.80 -45.96 2.08
CA TRP A 43 -8.32 -44.99 1.11
C TRP A 43 -8.95 -45.28 -0.25
N VAL A 44 -8.96 -44.27 -1.12
CA VAL A 44 -9.31 -44.41 -2.53
C VAL A 44 -8.03 -44.28 -3.34
N ARG A 45 -7.70 -45.31 -4.11
CA ARG A 45 -6.59 -45.33 -5.08
C ARG A 45 -7.13 -44.89 -6.44
N LYS A 46 -6.42 -44.01 -7.14
CA LYS A 46 -6.71 -43.60 -8.52
C LYS A 46 -5.48 -43.83 -9.37
N GLU A 47 -5.61 -44.62 -10.43
CA GLU A 47 -4.48 -44.93 -11.32
C GLU A 47 -4.40 -43.97 -12.51
N PHE A 48 -3.17 -43.63 -12.90
CA PHE A 48 -2.84 -42.70 -13.96
C PHE A 48 -1.92 -43.35 -14.98
N HIS A 49 -2.09 -42.96 -16.24
CA HIS A 49 -1.22 -43.43 -17.32
C HIS A 49 0.13 -42.68 -17.31
N ASN A 50 0.12 -41.42 -16.88
CA ASN A 50 1.30 -40.59 -16.77
C ASN A 50 1.86 -40.62 -15.32
N PRO A 51 3.16 -40.93 -15.12
CA PRO A 51 3.76 -41.05 -13.78
C PRO A 51 3.89 -39.72 -13.01
N LEU A 52 3.74 -38.57 -13.67
CA LEU A 52 3.81 -37.26 -13.02
C LEU A 52 2.46 -36.81 -12.45
N LEU A 53 1.35 -37.17 -13.07
CA LEU A 53 0.00 -36.76 -12.63
C LEU A 53 -0.31 -37.12 -11.16
N PRO A 54 -0.01 -38.33 -10.66
CA PRO A 54 -0.25 -38.64 -9.25
C PRO A 54 0.57 -37.79 -8.27
N GLN A 55 1.75 -37.35 -8.70
CA GLN A 55 2.63 -36.50 -7.90
C GLN A 55 2.10 -35.06 -7.88
N ILE A 56 1.71 -34.54 -9.04
CA ILE A 56 1.10 -33.22 -9.19
C ILE A 56 -0.19 -33.16 -8.38
N GLU A 57 -1.13 -34.09 -8.55
CA GLU A 57 -2.39 -34.15 -7.79
C GLU A 57 -2.11 -34.12 -6.27
N ALA A 58 -1.18 -34.95 -5.79
CA ALA A 58 -0.84 -35.00 -4.38
C ALA A 58 -0.17 -33.70 -3.88
N GLY A 59 0.62 -33.05 -4.73
CA GLY A 59 1.26 -31.75 -4.46
C GLY A 59 0.24 -30.62 -4.37
N ILE A 60 -0.71 -30.54 -5.31
CA ILE A 60 -1.78 -29.55 -5.28
C ILE A 60 -2.69 -29.74 -4.07
N ALA A 61 -3.13 -30.98 -3.81
CA ALA A 61 -3.90 -31.28 -2.60
C ALA A 61 -3.15 -30.90 -1.31
N ALA A 62 -1.81 -30.99 -1.30
CA ALA A 62 -1.00 -30.52 -0.18
C ALA A 62 -1.02 -29.00 -0.03
N LEU A 63 -1.02 -28.23 -1.12
CA LEU A 63 -1.17 -26.76 -1.08
C LEU A 63 -2.56 -26.33 -0.58
N TYR A 64 -3.62 -26.98 -1.06
CA TYR A 64 -4.96 -26.77 -0.51
C TYR A 64 -4.99 -27.03 1.01
N LYS A 65 -4.37 -28.14 1.44
CA LYS A 65 -4.31 -28.54 2.86
C LYS A 65 -3.40 -27.62 3.70
N LEU A 66 -2.40 -26.99 3.09
CA LEU A 66 -1.53 -26.00 3.73
C LEU A 66 -2.36 -24.80 4.21
N ILE A 67 -3.33 -24.37 3.40
CA ILE A 67 -4.17 -23.21 3.68
C ILE A 67 -5.41 -23.60 4.51
N LYS A 68 -6.11 -24.69 4.16
CA LYS A 68 -7.33 -25.14 4.86
C LYS A 68 -7.32 -26.64 5.12
N PRO A 69 -6.62 -27.11 6.17
CA PRO A 69 -6.36 -28.53 6.38
C PRO A 69 -7.61 -29.38 6.67
N ALA A 70 -8.66 -28.77 7.20
CA ALA A 70 -9.90 -29.44 7.60
C ALA A 70 -10.83 -29.77 6.41
N HIS A 71 -10.67 -29.09 5.26
CA HIS A 71 -11.57 -29.23 4.11
C HIS A 71 -11.04 -30.19 3.04
N ILE A 72 -9.84 -30.73 3.24
CA ILE A 72 -9.04 -31.37 2.20
C ILE A 72 -8.53 -32.73 2.70
N PRO A 73 -8.85 -33.83 2.00
CA PRO A 73 -8.35 -35.15 2.38
C PRO A 73 -6.82 -35.19 2.23
N LYS A 74 -6.23 -36.21 2.84
CA LYS A 74 -4.80 -36.44 2.70
C LYS A 74 -4.56 -37.21 1.40
N VAL A 75 -3.89 -36.61 0.43
CA VAL A 75 -3.55 -37.24 -0.86
C VAL A 75 -2.05 -37.54 -0.97
N ARG A 76 -1.67 -38.69 -1.54
CA ARG A 76 -0.27 -39.15 -1.64
C ARG A 76 -0.03 -39.81 -3.00
N GLY A 77 1.09 -39.51 -3.64
CA GLY A 77 1.55 -40.26 -4.81
C GLY A 77 2.06 -41.65 -4.39
N LEU A 78 1.64 -42.67 -5.13
CA LEU A 78 2.09 -44.05 -5.00
C LEU A 78 3.13 -44.38 -6.07
N TYR A 79 4.21 -45.01 -5.63
CA TYR A 79 5.19 -45.64 -6.50
C TYR A 79 5.26 -47.14 -6.24
N ARG A 80 5.73 -47.88 -7.23
CA ARG A 80 6.15 -49.27 -7.10
C ARG A 80 7.62 -49.40 -7.46
N LYS A 81 8.28 -50.44 -6.93
CA LYS A 81 9.62 -50.87 -7.35
C LYS A 81 9.51 -52.33 -7.74
N THR A 82 10.01 -52.69 -8.91
CA THR A 82 10.08 -54.10 -9.32
C THR A 82 11.54 -54.55 -9.33
N PRO A 83 11.83 -55.86 -9.22
CA PRO A 83 13.18 -56.36 -9.36
C PRO A 83 13.83 -55.93 -10.69
N GLU A 84 13.04 -55.80 -11.75
CA GLU A 84 13.47 -55.43 -13.11
C GLU A 84 13.67 -53.91 -13.28
N LYS A 85 12.95 -53.10 -12.50
CA LYS A 85 13.05 -51.62 -12.48
C LYS A 85 13.24 -51.14 -11.03
N PRO A 86 14.49 -51.01 -10.56
CA PRO A 86 14.77 -50.59 -9.18
C PRO A 86 14.43 -49.11 -8.93
N GLU A 87 14.37 -48.30 -9.99
CA GLU A 87 13.89 -46.92 -9.93
C GLU A 87 12.37 -46.88 -9.65
N PRO A 88 11.91 -45.94 -8.81
CA PRO A 88 10.50 -45.86 -8.45
C PRO A 88 9.65 -45.43 -9.64
N GLU A 89 8.64 -46.24 -9.98
CA GLU A 89 7.65 -45.91 -11.00
C GLU A 89 6.35 -45.44 -10.33
N PHE A 90 6.01 -44.17 -10.51
CA PHE A 90 4.74 -43.62 -10.04
C PHE A 90 3.61 -44.00 -11.00
N PHE A 91 2.47 -44.42 -10.46
CA PHE A 91 1.35 -44.90 -11.28
C PHE A 91 -0.03 -44.57 -10.70
N ALA A 92 -0.11 -44.18 -9.43
CA ALA A 92 -1.38 -43.93 -8.78
C ALA A 92 -1.27 -42.86 -7.70
N SER A 93 -2.38 -42.23 -7.35
CA SER A 93 -2.52 -41.46 -6.13
C SER A 93 -3.42 -42.23 -5.15
N VAL A 94 -3.29 -41.95 -3.86
CA VAL A 94 -4.24 -42.38 -2.84
C VAL A 94 -4.72 -41.21 -2.01
N SER A 95 -6.04 -41.12 -1.86
CA SER A 95 -6.72 -40.15 -1.01
C SER A 95 -7.32 -40.85 0.20
N LYS A 96 -7.13 -40.28 1.40
CA LYS A 96 -7.73 -40.82 2.62
C LYS A 96 -9.24 -40.72 2.49
N MET A 97 -9.96 -41.82 2.70
CA MET A 97 -11.41 -41.81 2.67
C MET A 97 -11.96 -40.90 3.77
N LEU A 98 -12.92 -40.06 3.39
CA LEU A 98 -13.60 -39.14 4.30
C LEU A 98 -14.82 -39.86 4.91
N PRO A 99 -14.99 -39.84 6.24
CA PRO A 99 -16.12 -40.50 6.89
C PRO A 99 -17.43 -39.80 6.48
N ASP A 100 -18.47 -40.58 6.21
CA ASP A 100 -19.81 -40.08 5.90
C ASP A 100 -19.84 -39.03 4.77
N PHE A 101 -18.92 -39.15 3.80
CA PHE A 101 -18.87 -38.24 2.66
C PHE A 101 -20.15 -38.37 1.84
N MET A 102 -20.87 -37.25 1.71
CA MET A 102 -22.00 -37.08 0.82
C MET A 102 -21.64 -36.03 -0.22
N ASP A 103 -21.61 -36.42 -1.49
CA ASP A 103 -21.35 -35.47 -2.58
C ASP A 103 -22.43 -34.36 -2.61
N LEU A 104 -22.10 -33.23 -3.22
CA LEU A 104 -22.96 -32.05 -3.21
C LEU A 104 -24.30 -32.31 -3.92
N GLN A 105 -24.34 -33.15 -4.96
CA GLN A 105 -25.58 -33.51 -5.65
C GLN A 105 -26.52 -34.26 -4.71
N SER A 106 -25.99 -35.25 -3.99
CA SER A 106 -26.72 -36.01 -2.99
C SER A 106 -27.15 -35.13 -1.81
N PHE A 107 -26.30 -34.20 -1.37
CA PHE A 107 -26.57 -33.33 -0.22
C PHE A 107 -27.66 -32.28 -0.48
N ILE A 108 -27.61 -31.57 -1.61
CA ILE A 108 -28.61 -30.53 -1.91
C ILE A 108 -29.95 -31.14 -2.35
N GLY A 109 -29.91 -32.34 -2.93
CA GLY A 109 -31.09 -33.08 -3.37
C GLY A 109 -31.78 -32.49 -4.60
N SER A 110 -32.78 -33.20 -5.13
CA SER A 110 -33.46 -32.83 -6.39
C SER A 110 -34.43 -31.64 -6.25
N ARG A 111 -34.75 -31.21 -5.03
CA ARG A 111 -35.66 -30.08 -4.76
C ARG A 111 -34.94 -28.77 -4.48
N PHE A 112 -33.61 -28.75 -4.54
CA PHE A 112 -32.83 -27.51 -4.37
C PHE A 112 -33.21 -26.54 -5.49
N GLY A 113 -33.62 -25.32 -5.13
CA GLY A 113 -33.97 -24.30 -6.12
C GLY A 113 -35.35 -24.35 -6.73
N VAL A 114 -36.08 -25.43 -6.49
CA VAL A 114 -37.43 -25.61 -7.01
C VAL A 114 -38.39 -24.64 -6.32
N ALA A 115 -39.25 -23.97 -7.10
CA ALA A 115 -40.27 -23.07 -6.59
C ALA A 115 -41.15 -23.76 -5.53
N GLY A 116 -41.40 -23.08 -4.41
CA GLY A 116 -42.09 -23.63 -3.24
C GLY A 116 -41.19 -24.40 -2.26
N ASN A 117 -39.87 -24.45 -2.49
CA ASN A 117 -38.89 -25.05 -1.58
C ASN A 117 -37.78 -24.05 -1.15
N GLU A 118 -38.11 -22.76 -1.13
CA GLU A 118 -37.17 -21.66 -0.87
C GLU A 118 -36.57 -21.75 0.54
N ALA A 119 -37.39 -22.11 1.54
CA ALA A 119 -36.94 -22.19 2.94
C ALA A 119 -35.86 -23.28 3.14
N GLU A 120 -36.06 -24.49 2.60
CA GLU A 120 -35.06 -25.55 2.70
C GLU A 120 -33.83 -25.24 1.84
N THR A 121 -34.02 -24.63 0.67
CA THR A 121 -32.91 -24.14 -0.18
C THR A 121 -32.02 -23.17 0.59
N GLN A 122 -32.61 -22.17 1.27
CA GLN A 122 -31.86 -21.22 2.09
C GLN A 122 -31.15 -21.91 3.27
N LYS A 123 -31.84 -22.79 3.99
CA LYS A 123 -31.23 -23.54 5.10
C LYS A 123 -30.01 -24.34 4.64
N THR A 124 -30.10 -25.02 3.49
CA THR A 124 -28.98 -25.73 2.88
C THR A 124 -27.86 -24.78 2.48
N LEU A 125 -28.17 -23.65 1.86
CA LEU A 125 -27.17 -22.65 1.46
C LEU A 125 -26.43 -22.09 2.68
N HIS A 126 -27.15 -21.70 3.74
CA HIS A 126 -26.57 -21.22 4.99
C HIS A 126 -25.65 -22.27 5.64
N PHE A 127 -26.05 -23.55 5.61
CA PHE A 127 -25.18 -24.64 6.05
C PHE A 127 -23.88 -24.68 5.25
N LEU A 128 -23.96 -24.66 3.91
CA LEU A 128 -22.78 -24.74 3.04
C LEU A 128 -21.84 -23.54 3.27
N ILE A 129 -22.38 -22.33 3.38
CA ILE A 129 -21.61 -21.10 3.65
C ILE A 129 -20.88 -21.20 5.00
N ARG A 130 -21.60 -21.57 6.05
CA ARG A 130 -21.04 -21.65 7.41
C ARG A 130 -19.96 -22.72 7.52
N ASN A 131 -20.06 -23.79 6.75
CA ASN A 131 -19.25 -24.99 6.93
C ASN A 131 -18.15 -25.24 5.89
N GLY A 132 -17.85 -24.28 4.99
CA GLY A 132 -16.60 -24.33 4.22
C GLY A 132 -16.71 -24.08 2.72
N LEU A 133 -17.92 -23.87 2.17
CA LEU A 133 -18.07 -23.62 0.73
C LEU A 133 -17.27 -22.38 0.26
N PRO A 134 -17.28 -21.22 0.94
CA PRO A 134 -16.52 -20.05 0.52
C PRO A 134 -15.00 -20.31 0.42
N GLU A 135 -14.48 -21.04 1.40
CA GLU A 135 -13.06 -21.41 1.51
C GLU A 135 -12.67 -22.38 0.38
N VAL A 136 -13.50 -23.42 0.14
CA VAL A 136 -13.29 -24.39 -0.95
C VAL A 136 -13.36 -23.71 -2.31
N CYS A 137 -14.32 -22.81 -2.54
CA CYS A 137 -14.42 -22.05 -3.78
C CYS A 137 -13.19 -21.17 -3.99
N ALA A 138 -12.77 -20.39 -2.98
CA ALA A 138 -11.63 -19.48 -3.11
C ALA A 138 -10.33 -20.24 -3.44
N LEU A 139 -10.11 -21.40 -2.82
CA LEU A 139 -8.97 -22.26 -3.13
C LEU A 139 -9.06 -22.84 -4.54
N SER A 140 -10.23 -23.33 -4.95
CA SER A 140 -10.41 -23.88 -6.30
C SER A 140 -10.29 -22.87 -7.41
N TYR A 141 -10.68 -21.62 -7.17
CA TYR A 141 -10.41 -20.52 -8.08
C TYR A 141 -8.91 -20.24 -8.19
N PHE A 142 -8.22 -20.10 -7.05
CA PHE A 142 -6.78 -19.83 -7.03
C PHE A 142 -5.96 -20.94 -7.70
N PHE A 143 -6.29 -22.21 -7.40
CA PHE A 143 -5.60 -23.39 -7.90
C PHE A 143 -6.09 -23.89 -9.25
N GLU A 144 -6.85 -23.09 -10.01
CA GLU A 144 -7.26 -23.38 -11.39
C GLU A 144 -7.97 -24.72 -11.54
N GLU A 145 -8.99 -24.95 -10.72
CA GLU A 145 -9.79 -26.17 -10.80
C GLU A 145 -10.77 -26.11 -11.97
N ASP A 146 -10.56 -26.94 -12.98
CA ASP A 146 -11.44 -27.06 -14.13
C ASP A 146 -12.64 -28.01 -13.89
N ASP A 147 -12.53 -28.89 -12.89
CA ASP A 147 -13.47 -29.97 -12.61
C ASP A 147 -14.23 -29.78 -11.28
N PHE A 148 -14.61 -28.53 -10.97
CA PHE A 148 -15.35 -28.15 -9.76
C PHE A 148 -16.85 -28.54 -9.83
N HIS A 149 -17.16 -29.80 -10.07
CA HIS A 149 -18.53 -30.29 -10.23
C HIS A 149 -19.11 -30.91 -8.94
N LYS A 150 -20.42 -31.21 -8.91
CA LYS A 150 -21.15 -31.62 -7.69
C LYS A 150 -20.70 -32.96 -7.09
N GLY A 151 -20.01 -33.81 -7.85
CA GLY A 151 -19.45 -35.07 -7.34
C GLY A 151 -18.11 -34.90 -6.61
N ASN A 152 -17.44 -33.78 -6.89
CA ASN A 152 -16.07 -33.47 -6.48
C ASN A 152 -16.03 -32.51 -5.26
N VAL A 153 -17.18 -31.97 -4.89
CA VAL A 153 -17.46 -31.21 -3.68
C VAL A 153 -18.50 -31.98 -2.88
N GLY A 154 -18.41 -31.98 -1.56
CA GLY A 154 -19.41 -32.64 -0.72
C GLY A 154 -19.33 -32.22 0.74
N VAL A 155 -20.06 -32.92 1.59
CA VAL A 155 -20.11 -32.72 3.03
C VAL A 155 -19.58 -33.97 3.73
N SER A 156 -18.68 -33.79 4.70
CA SER A 156 -18.15 -34.84 5.56
C SER A 156 -17.86 -34.26 6.94
N ASP A 157 -18.24 -34.95 8.01
CA ASP A 157 -18.06 -34.48 9.40
C ASP A 157 -18.58 -33.04 9.61
N GLY A 158 -19.76 -32.75 9.03
CA GLY A 158 -20.40 -31.44 9.09
C GLY A 158 -19.69 -30.32 8.31
N LYS A 159 -18.66 -30.62 7.52
CA LYS A 159 -17.86 -29.64 6.77
C LYS A 159 -17.97 -29.84 5.28
N VAL A 160 -17.94 -28.76 4.52
CA VAL A 160 -17.77 -28.82 3.07
C VAL A 160 -16.34 -29.21 2.74
N VAL A 161 -16.16 -30.19 1.88
CA VAL A 161 -14.86 -30.78 1.53
C VAL A 161 -14.72 -30.90 0.01
N ARG A 162 -13.47 -30.90 -0.47
CA ARG A 162 -13.11 -31.08 -1.88
C ARG A 162 -12.26 -32.34 -2.04
N ILE A 163 -12.53 -33.15 -3.06
CA ILE A 163 -11.82 -34.43 -3.34
C ILE A 163 -11.49 -34.56 -4.83
N ASP A 164 -10.43 -35.27 -5.23
CA ASP A 164 -10.01 -35.36 -6.64
C ASP A 164 -9.45 -34.03 -7.17
N PHE A 165 -8.13 -33.93 -7.27
CA PHE A 165 -7.40 -32.69 -7.61
C PHE A 165 -6.63 -32.81 -8.92
N ASP A 166 -6.96 -33.80 -9.73
CA ASP A 166 -6.21 -34.15 -10.96
C ASP A 166 -6.48 -33.19 -12.14
N MET A 167 -7.42 -32.26 -11.96
CA MET A 167 -7.78 -31.18 -12.88
C MET A 167 -7.53 -29.79 -12.29
N SER A 168 -6.92 -29.71 -11.10
CA SER A 168 -6.32 -28.48 -10.60
C SER A 168 -4.99 -28.18 -11.31
N ALA A 169 -4.52 -26.93 -11.21
CA ALA A 169 -3.40 -26.40 -11.98
C ALA A 169 -3.64 -26.58 -13.49
N TYR A 170 -4.88 -26.36 -13.95
CA TYR A 170 -5.32 -26.77 -15.28
C TYR A 170 -4.43 -26.23 -16.40
N SER A 171 -3.95 -24.99 -16.30
CA SER A 171 -3.05 -24.38 -17.29
C SER A 171 -1.75 -25.18 -17.52
N ILE A 172 -1.35 -25.99 -16.54
CA ILE A 172 -0.20 -26.88 -16.61
C ILE A 172 -0.65 -28.29 -16.98
N VAL A 173 -1.61 -28.87 -16.26
CA VAL A 173 -1.98 -30.29 -16.46
C VAL A 173 -2.66 -30.56 -17.80
N SER A 174 -3.28 -29.56 -18.43
CA SER A 174 -3.90 -29.66 -19.75
C SER A 174 -2.88 -29.80 -20.89
N GLN A 175 -1.58 -29.71 -20.61
CA GLN A 175 -0.54 -29.86 -21.63
C GLN A 175 -0.46 -31.32 -22.12
N SER A 176 -0.15 -31.50 -23.40
CA SER A 176 -0.25 -32.79 -24.10
C SER A 176 0.67 -33.88 -23.54
N HIS A 177 1.84 -33.51 -23.02
CA HIS A 177 2.76 -34.46 -22.39
C HIS A 177 2.34 -34.88 -20.97
N LEU A 178 1.30 -34.25 -20.40
CA LEU A 178 0.70 -34.61 -19.12
C LEU A 178 -0.63 -35.32 -19.34
N ARG A 179 -1.75 -34.59 -19.25
CA ARG A 179 -3.09 -35.15 -19.45
C ARG A 179 -3.64 -34.86 -20.85
N GLY A 180 -3.24 -33.74 -21.45
CA GLY A 180 -3.89 -33.15 -22.62
C GLY A 180 -5.14 -32.36 -22.26
N ALA A 181 -5.50 -31.43 -23.14
CA ALA A 181 -6.67 -30.58 -22.97
C ALA A 181 -7.95 -31.40 -23.07
N ARG A 182 -8.95 -31.05 -22.25
CA ARG A 182 -10.28 -31.63 -22.40
C ARG A 182 -10.84 -31.25 -23.78
N ALA A 183 -11.45 -32.19 -24.48
CA ALA A 183 -12.11 -31.92 -25.75
C ALA A 183 -13.14 -30.79 -25.56
N PHE A 184 -13.10 -29.78 -26.43
CA PHE A 184 -13.97 -28.60 -26.39
C PHE A 184 -13.79 -27.68 -25.16
N SER A 185 -12.69 -27.83 -24.39
CA SER A 185 -12.37 -26.90 -23.30
C SER A 185 -11.54 -25.72 -23.80
N GLY A 186 -12.13 -24.52 -23.77
CA GLY A 186 -11.42 -23.24 -23.80
C GLY A 186 -11.18 -22.63 -22.42
N ALA A 187 -11.02 -23.47 -21.37
CA ALA A 187 -10.93 -22.99 -20.00
C ALA A 187 -9.71 -22.11 -19.76
N THR A 188 -9.95 -20.91 -19.24
CA THR A 188 -8.93 -19.95 -18.81
C THR A 188 -9.15 -19.59 -17.34
N PHE A 189 -8.09 -19.19 -16.67
CA PHE A 189 -8.12 -18.87 -15.23
C PHE A 189 -7.42 -17.55 -14.89
N PRO A 190 -7.68 -16.44 -15.61
CA PRO A 190 -7.16 -15.14 -15.17
C PRO A 190 -7.69 -14.83 -13.77
N ILE A 191 -6.86 -14.18 -12.94
CA ILE A 191 -7.33 -13.55 -11.71
C ILE A 191 -7.59 -12.09 -12.04
N THR A 192 -8.84 -11.66 -11.89
CA THR A 192 -9.27 -10.29 -12.24
C THR A 192 -10.04 -9.64 -11.11
N MET A 193 -10.00 -8.31 -11.05
CA MET A 193 -10.83 -7.52 -10.15
C MET A 193 -12.33 -7.80 -10.39
N GLY A 194 -12.75 -8.06 -11.63
CA GLY A 194 -14.13 -8.37 -12.00
C GLY A 194 -14.65 -9.63 -11.31
N ASP A 195 -13.88 -10.71 -11.40
CA ASP A 195 -14.17 -11.98 -10.72
C ASP A 195 -14.13 -11.83 -9.19
N LEU A 196 -13.11 -11.17 -8.64
CA LEU A 196 -12.98 -10.97 -7.19
C LEU A 196 -14.11 -10.10 -6.59
N SER A 197 -14.61 -9.14 -7.35
CA SER A 197 -15.72 -8.26 -6.92
C SER A 197 -17.08 -8.94 -6.98
N ASN A 198 -17.24 -9.96 -7.83
CA ASN A 198 -18.49 -10.69 -8.01
C ASN A 198 -18.42 -12.13 -7.52
N PHE A 199 -17.33 -12.51 -6.83
CA PHE A 199 -17.06 -13.87 -6.40
C PHE A 199 -18.24 -14.44 -5.60
N PRO A 200 -18.77 -15.64 -5.96
CA PRO A 200 -18.19 -16.65 -6.84
C PRO A 200 -18.68 -16.62 -8.31
N VAL A 201 -19.31 -15.54 -8.76
CA VAL A 201 -19.71 -15.38 -10.17
C VAL A 201 -18.49 -14.99 -10.99
N LEU A 202 -17.99 -15.93 -11.80
CA LEU A 202 -16.83 -15.73 -12.67
C LEU A 202 -17.29 -15.23 -14.04
N SER A 203 -16.73 -14.10 -14.46
CA SER A 203 -16.97 -13.49 -15.77
C SER A 203 -15.76 -13.67 -16.69
N ASP A 204 -14.55 -13.64 -16.12
CA ASP A 204 -13.31 -13.68 -16.89
C ASP A 204 -12.67 -15.08 -16.87
N ALA A 205 -12.68 -15.76 -15.73
CA ALA A 205 -12.32 -17.17 -15.66
C ALA A 205 -13.47 -18.07 -16.15
N THR A 206 -13.13 -19.07 -16.97
CA THR A 206 -14.12 -19.93 -17.64
C THR A 206 -13.87 -21.43 -17.43
N PRO A 207 -13.78 -21.92 -16.19
CA PRO A 207 -13.66 -23.36 -15.92
C PRO A 207 -14.78 -24.17 -16.59
N SER A 208 -14.49 -25.43 -16.92
CA SER A 208 -15.46 -26.36 -17.50
C SER A 208 -16.63 -26.59 -16.55
N TYR A 209 -16.36 -26.79 -15.26
CA TYR A 209 -17.38 -26.89 -14.23
C TYR A 209 -17.16 -25.86 -13.12
N TRP A 210 -18.22 -25.12 -12.79
CA TRP A 210 -18.23 -24.15 -11.70
C TRP A 210 -19.65 -23.86 -11.23
N LEU A 211 -19.82 -23.57 -9.94
CA LEU A 211 -21.15 -23.45 -9.30
C LEU A 211 -22.06 -22.37 -9.91
N THR A 212 -21.50 -21.37 -10.57
CA THR A 212 -22.22 -20.26 -11.20
C THR A 212 -22.19 -20.30 -12.72
N THR A 213 -21.79 -21.43 -13.31
CA THR A 213 -21.67 -21.61 -14.77
C THR A 213 -22.49 -22.80 -15.26
N HIS A 214 -23.50 -22.53 -16.09
CA HIS A 214 -24.33 -23.57 -16.70
C HIS A 214 -23.79 -23.97 -18.07
N ARG A 215 -23.51 -25.27 -18.29
CA ARG A 215 -23.11 -25.81 -19.59
C ARG A 215 -24.08 -26.90 -20.05
N MET A 216 -24.88 -26.60 -21.08
CA MET A 216 -25.96 -27.48 -21.54
C MET A 216 -25.48 -28.90 -21.93
N LEU A 217 -24.30 -29.02 -22.53
CA LEU A 217 -23.77 -30.29 -23.04
C LEU A 217 -23.07 -31.16 -21.98
N SER A 218 -22.89 -30.66 -20.74
CA SER A 218 -22.21 -31.38 -19.64
C SER A 218 -23.07 -31.45 -18.36
N ALA A 219 -24.38 -31.25 -18.49
CA ALA A 219 -25.32 -31.09 -17.39
C ALA A 219 -25.47 -32.33 -16.46
N SER A 220 -25.07 -33.53 -16.89
CA SER A 220 -25.20 -34.75 -16.07
C SER A 220 -24.31 -34.76 -14.82
N HIS A 221 -23.21 -34.01 -14.84
CA HIS A 221 -22.28 -33.91 -13.71
C HIS A 221 -22.08 -32.47 -13.22
N GLY A 222 -22.40 -31.48 -14.07
CA GLY A 222 -22.35 -30.05 -13.75
C GLY A 222 -23.56 -29.53 -12.99
N TYR A 223 -23.67 -28.21 -12.91
CA TYR A 223 -24.74 -27.49 -12.21
C TYR A 223 -25.92 -27.26 -13.15
N SER A 224 -27.14 -27.41 -12.63
CA SER A 224 -28.37 -27.08 -13.35
C SER A 224 -28.55 -25.56 -13.47
N ALA A 225 -29.47 -25.10 -14.32
CA ALA A 225 -29.79 -23.68 -14.42
C ALA A 225 -30.31 -23.12 -13.08
N ASP A 226 -31.07 -23.92 -12.32
CA ASP A 226 -31.55 -23.55 -10.98
C ASP A 226 -30.42 -23.48 -9.97
N ASP A 227 -29.50 -24.46 -9.97
CA ASP A 227 -28.31 -24.45 -9.12
C ASP A 227 -27.52 -23.15 -9.35
N VAL A 228 -27.25 -22.83 -10.61
CA VAL A 228 -26.49 -21.64 -11.02
C VAL A 228 -27.19 -20.37 -10.54
N ARG A 229 -28.49 -20.24 -10.75
CA ARG A 229 -29.27 -19.08 -10.30
C ARG A 229 -29.13 -18.87 -8.79
N ILE A 230 -29.23 -19.92 -7.99
CA ILE A 230 -29.14 -19.83 -6.52
C ILE A 230 -27.72 -19.50 -6.09
N PHE A 231 -26.74 -20.22 -6.63
CA PHE A 231 -25.33 -20.02 -6.29
C PHE A 231 -24.81 -18.66 -6.75
N SER A 232 -25.39 -18.06 -7.81
CA SER A 232 -25.07 -16.70 -8.23
C SER A 232 -25.46 -15.63 -7.20
N GLU A 233 -26.42 -15.91 -6.31
CA GLU A 233 -26.79 -14.98 -5.22
C GLU A 233 -25.73 -14.90 -4.12
N LEU A 234 -24.80 -15.87 -4.05
CA LEU A 234 -23.73 -15.87 -3.05
C LEU A 234 -22.81 -14.64 -3.14
N LYS A 235 -22.73 -13.97 -4.30
CA LYS A 235 -21.98 -12.72 -4.45
C LYS A 235 -22.49 -11.57 -3.58
N ASN A 236 -23.71 -11.71 -3.06
CA ASN A 236 -24.39 -10.75 -2.18
C ASN A 236 -24.44 -11.24 -0.73
N ASP A 237 -24.03 -12.47 -0.43
CA ASP A 237 -24.02 -13.01 0.92
C ASP A 237 -22.78 -12.53 1.70
N ALA A 238 -23.01 -11.76 2.76
CA ALA A 238 -21.94 -11.12 3.53
C ALA A 238 -20.98 -12.14 4.17
N LEU A 239 -21.47 -13.28 4.65
CA LEU A 239 -20.66 -14.30 5.29
C LEU A 239 -19.82 -15.07 4.25
N PHE A 240 -20.40 -15.36 3.08
CA PHE A 240 -19.68 -15.96 1.96
C PHE A 240 -18.53 -15.06 1.51
N CYS A 241 -18.81 -13.80 1.18
CA CYS A 241 -17.78 -12.84 0.76
C CYS A 241 -16.70 -12.68 1.82
N HIS A 242 -17.09 -12.54 3.09
CA HIS A 242 -16.15 -12.41 4.20
C HIS A 242 -15.17 -13.59 4.29
N LYS A 243 -15.68 -14.84 4.26
CA LYS A 243 -14.84 -16.05 4.35
C LYS A 243 -13.99 -16.27 3.10
N SER A 244 -14.49 -15.91 1.92
CA SER A 244 -13.70 -15.93 0.69
C SER A 244 -12.55 -14.94 0.75
N TYR A 245 -12.79 -13.70 1.19
CA TYR A 245 -11.72 -12.70 1.33
C TYR A 245 -10.70 -13.06 2.42
N LEU A 246 -11.11 -13.64 3.55
CA LEU A 246 -10.17 -14.22 4.53
C LEU A 246 -9.30 -15.32 3.92
N THR A 247 -9.88 -16.16 3.05
CA THR A 247 -9.14 -17.24 2.40
C THR A 247 -8.16 -16.71 1.36
N PHE A 248 -8.56 -15.72 0.55
CA PHE A 248 -7.67 -15.04 -0.38
C PHE A 248 -6.54 -14.30 0.34
N LEU A 249 -6.83 -13.64 1.45
CA LEU A 249 -5.82 -13.05 2.32
C LEU A 249 -4.83 -14.12 2.81
N LYS A 250 -5.32 -15.26 3.30
CA LYS A 250 -4.46 -16.36 3.74
C LYS A 250 -3.57 -16.92 2.61
N ILE A 251 -4.08 -16.95 1.36
CA ILE A 251 -3.29 -17.33 0.18
C ILE A 251 -2.13 -16.35 -0.03
N ILE A 252 -2.38 -15.04 -0.07
CA ILE A 252 -1.33 -14.04 -0.33
C ILE A 252 -0.30 -13.97 0.80
N LEU A 253 -0.71 -14.27 2.03
CA LEU A 253 0.16 -14.34 3.21
C LEU A 253 0.96 -15.66 3.31
N THR A 254 0.69 -16.64 2.45
CA THR A 254 1.47 -17.88 2.43
C THR A 254 2.85 -17.60 1.83
N PRO A 255 3.95 -17.87 2.56
CA PRO A 255 5.32 -17.70 2.06
C PRO A 255 5.60 -18.44 0.76
N ASP A 256 6.40 -17.86 -0.12
CA ASP A 256 6.81 -18.53 -1.36
C ASP A 256 7.58 -19.81 -1.05
N ASP A 257 8.44 -19.79 -0.02
CA ASP A 257 9.19 -20.96 0.39
C ASP A 257 8.28 -22.07 0.94
N ALA A 258 7.13 -21.74 1.54
CA ALA A 258 6.14 -22.74 1.94
C ALA A 258 5.49 -23.41 0.74
N ILE A 259 5.18 -22.66 -0.33
CA ILE A 259 4.69 -23.21 -1.60
C ILE A 259 5.75 -24.13 -2.22
N LYS A 260 6.99 -23.63 -2.33
CA LYS A 260 8.13 -24.37 -2.92
C LYS A 260 8.40 -25.68 -2.20
N THR A 261 8.56 -25.63 -0.88
CA THR A 261 8.87 -26.81 -0.05
C THR A 261 7.72 -27.81 -0.02
N SER A 262 6.47 -27.35 0.02
CA SER A 262 5.29 -28.22 -0.04
C SER A 262 5.24 -29.00 -1.36
N LEU A 263 5.44 -28.34 -2.50
CA LEU A 263 5.45 -29.00 -3.82
C LEU A 263 6.65 -29.95 -3.98
N ALA A 264 7.85 -29.53 -3.56
CA ALA A 264 9.07 -30.34 -3.66
C ALA A 264 9.00 -31.63 -2.82
N ALA A 265 8.17 -31.64 -1.77
CA ALA A 265 7.94 -32.83 -0.97
C ALA A 265 7.11 -33.92 -1.71
N HIS A 266 6.51 -33.58 -2.85
CA HIS A 266 5.57 -34.40 -3.59
C HIS A 266 5.98 -34.69 -5.04
N ILE A 267 6.64 -33.75 -5.73
CA ILE A 267 7.00 -33.83 -7.15
C ILE A 267 8.50 -34.06 -7.28
N SER A 268 8.91 -35.14 -7.96
CA SER A 268 10.32 -35.49 -8.15
C SER A 268 10.95 -34.87 -9.41
N ASP A 269 10.14 -34.56 -10.42
CA ASP A 269 10.64 -33.97 -11.66
C ASP A 269 10.99 -32.49 -11.45
N PRO A 270 12.26 -32.08 -11.61
CA PRO A 270 12.68 -30.73 -11.28
C PRO A 270 12.10 -29.68 -12.24
N VAL A 271 11.86 -30.03 -13.50
CA VAL A 271 11.36 -29.09 -14.52
C VAL A 271 9.89 -28.78 -14.26
N GLU A 272 9.07 -29.82 -14.08
CA GLU A 272 7.66 -29.61 -13.74
C GLU A 272 7.48 -29.01 -12.34
N LEU A 273 8.36 -29.35 -11.39
CA LEU A 273 8.37 -28.73 -10.07
C LEU A 273 8.61 -27.22 -10.16
N GLU A 274 9.68 -26.78 -10.82
CA GLU A 274 10.03 -25.37 -10.98
C GLU A 274 8.92 -24.59 -11.69
N LYS A 275 8.35 -25.18 -12.75
CA LYS A 275 7.23 -24.60 -13.50
C LYS A 275 5.99 -24.40 -12.61
N ILE A 276 5.59 -25.42 -11.86
CA ILE A 276 4.41 -25.34 -10.97
C ILE A 276 4.66 -24.35 -9.81
N GLN A 277 5.87 -24.33 -9.25
CA GLN A 277 6.26 -23.37 -8.22
C GLN A 277 6.16 -21.93 -8.75
N THR A 278 6.81 -21.65 -9.88
CA THR A 278 6.82 -20.32 -10.51
C THR A 278 5.41 -19.86 -10.84
N HIS A 279 4.58 -20.75 -11.38
CA HIS A 279 3.18 -20.48 -11.70
C HIS A 279 2.37 -20.02 -10.49
N PHE A 280 2.41 -20.77 -9.38
CA PHE A 280 1.61 -20.39 -8.20
C PHE A 280 2.15 -19.18 -7.46
N ILE A 281 3.46 -18.93 -7.50
CA ILE A 281 4.05 -17.69 -6.98
C ILE A 281 3.56 -16.49 -7.81
N ALA A 282 3.60 -16.59 -9.14
CA ALA A 282 3.09 -15.55 -10.02
C ALA A 282 1.58 -15.30 -9.82
N ARG A 283 0.78 -16.37 -9.73
CA ARG A 283 -0.66 -16.27 -9.42
C ARG A 283 -0.92 -15.64 -8.05
N LYS A 284 -0.10 -15.95 -7.04
CA LYS A 284 -0.20 -15.32 -5.70
C LYS A 284 0.03 -13.81 -5.78
N ALA A 285 1.06 -13.38 -6.52
CA ALA A 285 1.34 -11.97 -6.76
C ALA A 285 0.19 -11.28 -7.54
N GLN A 286 -0.35 -11.95 -8.56
CA GLN A 286 -1.51 -11.45 -9.31
C GLN A 286 -2.75 -11.31 -8.40
N LEU A 287 -3.04 -12.30 -7.55
CA LEU A 287 -4.14 -12.22 -6.58
C LEU A 287 -3.98 -11.04 -5.64
N LYS A 288 -2.77 -10.83 -5.08
CA LYS A 288 -2.46 -9.69 -4.20
C LYS A 288 -2.77 -8.37 -4.90
N LEU A 289 -2.24 -8.17 -6.11
CA LEU A 289 -2.46 -6.96 -6.91
C LEU A 289 -3.95 -6.72 -7.17
N GLN A 290 -4.68 -7.75 -7.63
CA GLN A 290 -6.10 -7.61 -7.96
C GLN A 290 -6.99 -7.37 -6.73
N LEU A 291 -6.64 -7.92 -5.57
CA LEU A 291 -7.33 -7.62 -4.31
C LEU A 291 -7.12 -6.17 -3.87
N MET A 292 -5.91 -5.63 -4.03
CA MET A 292 -5.61 -4.24 -3.69
C MET A 292 -6.46 -3.26 -4.50
N HIS A 293 -6.77 -3.57 -5.76
CA HIS A 293 -7.64 -2.76 -6.61
C HIS A 293 -9.13 -3.10 -6.49
N CYS A 294 -9.50 -4.20 -5.81
CA CYS A 294 -10.89 -4.58 -5.63
C CYS A 294 -11.59 -3.74 -4.55
N TYR A 295 -12.46 -2.82 -4.98
CA TYR A 295 -13.21 -1.94 -4.07
C TYR A 295 -13.97 -2.71 -2.96
N LYS A 296 -14.63 -3.83 -3.29
CA LYS A 296 -15.34 -4.63 -2.26
C LYS A 296 -14.37 -5.23 -1.23
N PHE A 297 -13.20 -5.69 -1.67
CA PHE A 297 -12.17 -6.17 -0.76
C PHE A 297 -11.63 -5.03 0.11
N GLN A 298 -11.34 -3.86 -0.45
CA GLN A 298 -10.93 -2.69 0.33
C GLN A 298 -11.97 -2.32 1.38
N VAL A 299 -13.27 -2.28 1.04
CA VAL A 299 -14.36 -2.03 2.01
C VAL A 299 -14.42 -3.10 3.09
N TRP A 300 -14.21 -4.37 2.73
CA TRP A 300 -14.14 -5.48 3.69
C TRP A 300 -12.93 -5.36 4.62
N TRP A 301 -11.74 -5.04 4.10
CA TRP A 301 -10.48 -4.88 4.84
C TRP A 301 -10.61 -3.82 5.95
N LYS A 302 -11.36 -2.75 5.68
CA LYS A 302 -11.64 -1.69 6.64
C LYS A 302 -12.54 -2.14 7.80
N LYS A 303 -13.32 -3.22 7.61
CA LYS A 303 -14.33 -3.71 8.56
C LYS A 303 -13.95 -5.01 9.26
N VAL A 304 -13.03 -5.80 8.70
CA VAL A 304 -12.58 -7.07 9.31
C VAL A 304 -12.03 -6.81 10.71
N SER A 305 -12.42 -7.65 11.66
CA SER A 305 -12.04 -7.49 13.06
C SER A 305 -10.61 -8.00 13.31
N LEU A 306 -10.00 -7.47 14.36
CA LEU A 306 -8.68 -7.92 14.81
C LEU A 306 -8.64 -9.42 15.12
N SER A 307 -9.70 -9.96 15.74
CA SER A 307 -9.80 -11.38 16.10
C SER A 307 -9.86 -12.29 14.86
N GLU A 308 -10.51 -11.85 13.78
CA GLU A 308 -10.58 -12.62 12.53
C GLU A 308 -9.23 -12.61 11.80
N LEU A 309 -8.48 -11.50 11.87
CA LEU A 309 -7.12 -11.46 11.34
C LEU A 309 -6.18 -12.35 12.15
N GLN A 310 -6.28 -12.31 13.48
CA GLN A 310 -5.53 -13.19 14.38
C GLN A 310 -5.82 -14.67 14.15
N SER A 311 -7.05 -15.02 13.77
CA SER A 311 -7.41 -16.42 13.52
C SER A 311 -6.64 -17.02 12.33
N ILE A 312 -6.18 -16.21 11.37
CA ILE A 312 -5.31 -16.68 10.28
C ILE A 312 -3.99 -17.22 10.85
N PHE A 313 -3.33 -16.44 11.71
CA PHE A 313 -2.06 -16.83 12.34
C PHE A 313 -2.24 -18.03 13.26
N GLN A 314 -3.33 -18.07 14.03
CA GLN A 314 -3.68 -19.20 14.88
C GLN A 314 -3.87 -20.49 14.05
N GLU A 315 -4.66 -20.44 12.97
CA GLU A 315 -4.89 -21.60 12.11
C GLU A 315 -3.58 -22.13 11.49
N LEU A 316 -2.67 -21.23 11.07
CA LEU A 316 -1.37 -21.61 10.52
C LEU A 316 -0.47 -22.26 11.59
N GLN A 317 -0.47 -21.71 12.81
CA GLN A 317 0.26 -22.28 13.94
C GLN A 317 -0.28 -23.67 14.34
N GLU A 318 -1.60 -23.83 14.41
CA GLU A 318 -2.23 -25.13 14.65
C GLU A 318 -1.84 -26.14 13.56
N GLY A 319 -1.81 -25.71 12.29
CA GLY A 319 -1.31 -26.50 11.18
C GLY A 319 0.14 -26.96 11.38
N ASN A 320 1.02 -26.08 11.84
CA ASN A 320 2.42 -26.39 12.14
C ASN A 320 2.57 -27.42 13.27
N VAL A 321 1.73 -27.34 14.31
CA VAL A 321 1.73 -28.28 15.44
C VAL A 321 1.28 -29.67 15.02
N LEU A 322 0.33 -29.77 14.08
CA LEU A 322 -0.15 -31.06 13.55
C LEU A 322 0.87 -31.78 12.65
N LEU A 323 1.95 -31.11 12.22
CA LEU A 323 3.00 -31.72 11.43
C LEU A 323 3.95 -32.55 12.32
N LYS A 324 4.17 -33.80 11.90
CA LYS A 324 5.15 -34.70 12.54
C LYS A 324 6.57 -34.12 12.43
N GLU A 325 7.41 -34.36 13.42
CA GLU A 325 8.77 -33.80 13.49
C GLU A 325 9.65 -34.09 12.28
N LYS A 326 9.53 -35.28 11.69
CA LYS A 326 10.22 -35.63 10.43
C LYS A 326 9.79 -34.82 9.19
N HIS A 327 8.82 -33.93 9.35
CA HIS A 327 8.27 -33.02 8.34
C HIS A 327 8.33 -31.56 8.83
N HIS A 328 9.20 -31.23 9.79
CA HIS A 328 9.37 -29.87 10.29
C HIS A 328 9.74 -28.88 9.17
N ASN A 329 10.43 -29.34 8.12
CA ASN A 329 10.76 -28.57 6.93
C ASN A 329 9.54 -28.13 6.09
N LEU A 330 8.34 -28.63 6.40
CA LEU A 330 7.07 -28.23 5.79
C LEU A 330 6.25 -27.28 6.67
N ARG A 331 6.78 -26.88 7.83
CA ARG A 331 6.15 -25.88 8.69
C ARG A 331 6.24 -24.51 8.02
N ILE A 332 5.17 -23.73 8.11
CA ILE A 332 5.11 -22.37 7.60
C ILE A 332 5.89 -21.46 8.56
N ASN A 333 6.78 -20.63 8.02
CA ASN A 333 7.50 -19.63 8.79
C ASN A 333 6.57 -18.47 9.17
N LEU A 334 6.06 -18.47 10.40
CA LEU A 334 5.11 -17.45 10.83
C LEU A 334 5.71 -16.04 10.92
N ARG A 335 7.04 -15.90 11.08
CA ARG A 335 7.68 -14.58 11.04
C ARG A 335 7.59 -13.96 9.65
N GLU A 336 7.74 -14.79 8.62
CA GLU A 336 7.59 -14.35 7.23
C GLU A 336 6.13 -14.04 6.89
N VAL A 337 5.17 -14.83 7.39
CA VAL A 337 3.73 -14.51 7.31
C VAL A 337 3.44 -13.14 7.92
N THR A 338 4.00 -12.84 9.09
CA THR A 338 3.87 -11.53 9.76
C THR A 338 4.48 -10.40 8.93
N ALA A 339 5.67 -10.59 8.36
CA ALA A 339 6.30 -9.59 7.50
C ALA A 339 5.44 -9.31 6.24
N LEU A 340 4.96 -10.37 5.57
CA LEU A 340 4.06 -10.26 4.41
C LEU A 340 2.75 -9.52 4.77
N TYR A 341 2.24 -9.74 5.97
CA TYR A 341 1.04 -9.05 6.45
C TYR A 341 1.27 -7.55 6.67
N HIS A 342 2.39 -7.18 7.30
CA HIS A 342 2.75 -5.77 7.49
C HIS A 342 3.01 -5.06 6.16
N ASP A 343 3.73 -5.72 5.24
CA ASP A 343 3.96 -5.18 3.90
C ASP A 343 2.63 -4.94 3.16
N PHE A 344 1.70 -5.90 3.24
CA PHE A 344 0.37 -5.77 2.66
C PHE A 344 -0.44 -4.64 3.32
N SER A 345 -0.44 -4.53 4.65
CA SER A 345 -1.13 -3.45 5.37
C SER A 345 -0.59 -2.06 4.99
N ARG A 346 0.73 -1.92 4.86
CA ARG A 346 1.36 -0.69 4.35
C ARG A 346 0.87 -0.37 2.94
N GLU A 347 0.89 -1.34 2.03
CA GLU A 347 0.41 -1.12 0.67
C GLU A 347 -1.07 -0.74 0.60
N MET A 348 -1.92 -1.33 1.46
CA MET A 348 -3.34 -1.00 1.56
C MET A 348 -3.61 0.41 2.09
N THR A 349 -2.63 1.04 2.75
CA THR A 349 -2.76 2.41 3.30
C THR A 349 -1.97 3.46 2.51
N LYS A 350 -1.08 3.03 1.60
CA LYS A 350 -0.21 3.86 0.76
C LYS A 350 -0.98 4.99 0.07
N GLU A 351 -1.98 4.64 -0.74
CA GLU A 351 -2.75 5.62 -1.53
C GLU A 351 -3.34 6.71 -0.62
N LYS A 352 -3.90 6.30 0.53
CA LYS A 352 -4.53 7.24 1.45
C LYS A 352 -3.55 8.19 2.12
N ILE A 353 -2.36 7.70 2.45
CA ILE A 353 -1.27 8.52 3.00
C ILE A 353 -0.79 9.50 1.92
N GLU A 354 -0.56 9.04 0.69
CA GLU A 354 -0.10 9.86 -0.43
C GLU A 354 -1.12 10.93 -0.82
N GLU A 355 -2.41 10.59 -0.93
CA GLU A 355 -3.50 11.56 -1.11
C GLU A 355 -3.50 12.64 -0.01
N SER A 356 -3.27 12.24 1.24
CA SER A 356 -3.25 13.17 2.37
C SER A 356 -2.06 14.12 2.29
N LEU A 357 -0.89 13.63 1.88
CA LEU A 357 0.30 14.46 1.68
C LEU A 357 0.13 15.43 0.51
N VAL A 358 -0.47 14.99 -0.60
CA VAL A 358 -0.83 15.86 -1.73
C VAL A 358 -1.84 16.93 -1.29
N ALA A 359 -2.86 16.55 -0.51
CA ALA A 359 -3.86 17.49 0.01
C ALA A 359 -3.22 18.55 0.94
N LEU A 360 -2.23 18.17 1.75
CA LEU A 360 -1.48 19.10 2.59
C LEU A 360 -0.65 20.08 1.77
N ALA A 361 0.03 19.61 0.72
CA ALA A 361 0.79 20.47 -0.20
C ALA A 361 -0.13 21.47 -0.93
N GLU A 362 -1.28 21.01 -1.42
CA GLU A 362 -2.28 21.89 -2.04
C GLU A 362 -2.92 22.87 -1.04
N LEU A 363 -3.11 22.47 0.21
CA LEU A 363 -3.54 23.35 1.28
C LEU A 363 -2.53 24.48 1.51
N ALA A 364 -1.22 24.15 1.60
CA ALA A 364 -0.17 25.15 1.73
C ALA A 364 -0.18 26.15 0.56
N LYS A 365 -0.33 25.65 -0.68
CA LYS A 365 -0.44 26.48 -1.88
C LYS A 365 -1.67 27.40 -1.88
N ARG A 366 -2.83 26.91 -1.40
CA ARG A 366 -4.03 27.75 -1.28
C ARG A 366 -3.90 28.80 -0.19
N CYS A 367 -3.36 28.45 0.98
CA CYS A 367 -3.03 29.41 2.04
C CYS A 367 -2.19 30.55 1.47
N ARG A 368 -1.19 30.23 0.65
CA ARG A 368 -0.37 31.21 -0.06
C ARG A 368 -1.14 32.12 -1.00
N ASN A 369 -2.11 31.61 -1.75
CA ASN A 369 -2.90 32.44 -2.66
C ASN A 369 -3.87 33.37 -1.92
N GLU A 370 -4.47 32.91 -0.84
CA GLU A 370 -5.36 33.75 -0.01
C GLU A 370 -4.60 34.89 0.68
N ILE A 371 -3.33 34.65 1.06
CA ILE A 371 -2.41 35.72 1.53
C ILE A 371 -2.29 36.86 0.51
N LYS A 372 -2.38 36.58 -0.81
CA LYS A 372 -2.24 37.62 -1.86
C LYS A 372 -3.42 38.60 -1.91
N VAL A 373 -4.59 38.20 -1.42
CA VAL A 373 -5.84 38.96 -1.56
C VAL A 373 -6.10 39.83 -0.33
N ALA A 374 -5.71 39.38 0.86
CA ALA A 374 -5.83 40.15 2.09
C ALA A 374 -4.58 41.02 2.29
N ALA A 375 -4.69 42.34 2.07
CA ALA A 375 -3.61 43.32 2.29
C ALA A 375 -3.20 43.49 3.77
N ALA A 376 -3.57 42.56 4.65
CA ALA A 376 -3.24 42.54 6.06
C ALA A 376 -2.84 41.12 6.49
N VAL A 377 -2.01 41.07 7.55
CA VAL A 377 -1.84 39.96 8.50
C VAL A 377 -0.58 39.08 8.30
N SER A 378 0.56 39.50 8.88
CA SER A 378 1.75 38.66 9.16
C SER A 378 1.41 37.21 9.64
N PRO A 379 0.38 37.00 10.47
CA PRO A 379 0.01 35.65 10.92
C PRO A 379 -0.36 34.61 9.85
N SER A 380 -0.79 34.99 8.64
CA SER A 380 -1.07 34.00 7.59
C SER A 380 0.19 33.43 6.94
N LEU A 381 1.27 34.23 6.85
CA LEU A 381 2.58 33.76 6.40
C LEU A 381 3.14 32.66 7.32
N ASP A 382 2.90 32.79 8.62
CA ASP A 382 3.40 31.86 9.63
C ASP A 382 2.71 30.49 9.52
N ILE A 383 1.40 30.48 9.18
CA ILE A 383 0.68 29.24 8.85
C ILE A 383 1.24 28.61 7.58
N TYR A 384 1.48 29.39 6.52
CA TYR A 384 2.05 28.87 5.28
C TYR A 384 3.40 28.18 5.51
N SER A 385 4.36 28.86 6.14
CA SER A 385 5.69 28.29 6.41
C SER A 385 5.61 27.06 7.30
N THR A 386 4.67 27.05 8.27
CA THR A 386 4.40 25.87 9.10
C THR A 386 3.88 24.69 8.28
N LEU A 387 2.89 24.90 7.41
CA LEU A 387 2.35 23.84 6.54
C LEU A 387 3.41 23.27 5.58
N VAL A 388 4.29 24.12 5.04
CA VAL A 388 5.43 23.68 4.23
C VAL A 388 6.38 22.81 5.04
N GLY A 389 6.77 23.24 6.24
CA GLY A 389 7.60 22.46 7.15
C GLY A 389 6.97 21.10 7.50
N PHE A 390 5.67 21.06 7.78
CA PHE A 390 4.92 19.83 8.03
C PHE A 390 4.92 18.87 6.85
N ASN A 391 4.66 19.38 5.66
CA ASN A 391 4.67 18.56 4.45
C ASN A 391 6.05 17.91 4.25
N ASP A 392 7.14 18.67 4.41
CA ASP A 392 8.51 18.17 4.29
C ASP A 392 8.82 17.05 5.30
N VAL A 393 8.48 17.26 6.57
CA VAL A 393 8.78 16.31 7.64
C VAL A 393 7.96 15.03 7.47
N LEU A 394 6.66 15.15 7.16
CA LEU A 394 5.80 14.00 6.94
C LEU A 394 6.23 13.20 5.70
N LEU A 395 6.62 13.87 4.61
CA LEU A 395 7.20 13.22 3.44
C LEU A 395 8.49 12.46 3.78
N GLY A 396 9.38 13.08 4.57
CA GLY A 396 10.64 12.44 5.00
C GLY A 396 10.39 11.19 5.84
N VAL A 397 9.51 11.28 6.84
CA VAL A 397 9.11 10.14 7.69
C VAL A 397 8.45 9.04 6.86
N TYR A 398 7.55 9.40 5.95
CA TYR A 398 6.87 8.44 5.07
C TYR A 398 7.83 7.76 4.10
N LYS A 399 8.76 8.49 3.48
CA LYS A 399 9.77 7.91 2.56
C LYS A 399 10.60 6.82 3.26
N LEU A 400 11.07 7.08 4.48
CA LEU A 400 11.82 6.09 5.27
C LEU A 400 11.01 4.82 5.56
N PHE A 401 9.71 4.97 5.86
CA PHE A 401 8.80 3.86 6.12
C PHE A 401 8.44 3.09 4.84
N ARG A 402 8.19 3.80 3.74
CA ARG A 402 7.86 3.25 2.43
C ARG A 402 9.01 2.44 1.84
N ASP A 403 10.23 2.95 1.96
CA ASP A 403 11.41 2.34 1.32
C ASP A 403 12.00 1.18 2.17
N ARG A 404 11.50 0.94 3.38
CA ARG A 404 11.93 -0.16 4.26
C ARG A 404 11.34 -1.49 3.78
N ALA A 405 12.17 -2.51 3.60
CA ALA A 405 11.70 -3.85 3.25
C ALA A 405 12.59 -4.93 3.88
N PRO A 406 12.03 -5.90 4.65
CA PRO A 406 10.63 -6.03 5.04
C PRO A 406 10.22 -5.03 6.15
N VAL A 407 8.92 -4.81 6.33
CA VAL A 407 8.37 -3.97 7.42
C VAL A 407 8.10 -4.80 8.68
N SER A 408 8.66 -4.36 9.81
CA SER A 408 8.39 -4.93 11.14
C SER A 408 7.25 -4.22 11.89
N ALA A 409 6.79 -4.83 12.98
CA ALA A 409 5.79 -4.21 13.85
C ALA A 409 6.33 -2.92 14.51
N GLU A 410 7.63 -2.90 14.83
CA GLU A 410 8.36 -1.78 15.39
C GLU A 410 8.45 -0.62 14.39
N ASP A 411 8.67 -0.92 13.10
CA ASP A 411 8.69 0.10 12.04
C ASP A 411 7.33 0.79 11.90
N ILE A 412 6.25 0.02 11.94
CA ILE A 412 4.88 0.58 11.94
C ILE A 412 4.67 1.44 13.19
N ALA A 413 5.11 0.96 14.36
CA ALA A 413 4.99 1.69 15.62
C ALA A 413 5.70 3.04 15.58
N ASP A 414 6.95 3.05 15.11
CA ASP A 414 7.78 4.25 14.99
C ASP A 414 7.19 5.23 13.98
N PHE A 415 6.73 4.75 12.82
CA PHE A 415 6.05 5.56 11.81
C PHE A 415 4.78 6.21 12.38
N VAL A 416 3.89 5.41 12.97
CA VAL A 416 2.62 5.89 13.53
C VAL A 416 2.86 6.89 14.65
N LEU A 417 3.82 6.64 15.54
CA LEU A 417 4.18 7.55 16.62
C LEU A 417 4.66 8.91 16.08
N LYS A 418 5.62 8.90 15.16
CA LYS A 418 6.20 10.11 14.58
C LYS A 418 5.16 10.96 13.86
N VAL A 419 4.30 10.33 13.05
CA VAL A 419 3.24 11.05 12.34
C VAL A 419 2.19 11.58 13.32
N ASN A 420 1.75 10.79 14.30
CA ASN A 420 0.78 11.27 15.30
C ASN A 420 1.29 12.44 16.13
N ASN A 421 2.56 12.41 16.55
CA ASN A 421 3.17 13.51 17.29
C ASN A 421 3.21 14.78 16.42
N ALA A 422 3.62 14.66 15.16
CA ALA A 422 3.58 15.76 14.21
C ALA A 422 2.15 16.32 14.03
N LEU A 423 1.16 15.46 13.73
CA LEU A 423 -0.24 15.89 13.57
C LEU A 423 -0.79 16.57 14.83
N THR A 424 -0.47 16.05 16.02
CA THR A 424 -0.86 16.64 17.31
C THR A 424 -0.25 18.01 17.49
N GLY A 425 1.06 18.15 17.19
CA GLY A 425 1.74 19.45 17.20
C GLY A 425 1.10 20.46 16.23
N LEU A 426 0.72 20.03 15.02
CA LEU A 426 0.01 20.90 14.07
C LEU A 426 -1.35 21.34 14.62
N LYS A 427 -2.13 20.42 15.21
CA LYS A 427 -3.43 20.74 15.83
C LYS A 427 -3.26 21.75 16.95
N LEU A 428 -2.29 21.56 17.85
CA LEU A 428 -1.99 22.50 18.94
C LEU A 428 -1.60 23.87 18.40
N HIS A 429 -0.72 23.91 17.39
CA HIS A 429 -0.35 25.14 16.72
C HIS A 429 -1.57 25.85 16.14
N CYS A 430 -2.41 25.14 15.38
CA CYS A 430 -3.60 25.70 14.75
C CYS A 430 -4.64 26.21 15.76
N GLN A 431 -4.85 25.51 16.88
CA GLN A 431 -5.78 25.93 17.93
C GLN A 431 -5.32 27.22 18.62
N SER A 432 -4.01 27.40 18.72
CA SER A 432 -3.39 28.51 19.41
C SER A 432 -3.20 29.77 18.56
N GLN A 433 -3.33 29.64 17.23
CA GLN A 433 -3.13 30.73 16.28
C GLN A 433 -4.46 31.40 15.95
N GLU A 434 -4.59 32.69 16.32
CA GLU A 434 -5.76 33.50 15.94
C GLU A 434 -5.93 33.57 14.40
N ALA A 435 -4.82 33.51 13.68
CA ALA A 435 -4.77 33.45 12.22
C ALA A 435 -5.57 32.29 11.61
N VAL A 436 -5.60 31.13 12.27
CA VAL A 436 -6.36 29.97 11.80
C VAL A 436 -7.87 30.23 11.90
N ARG A 437 -8.31 31.01 12.90
CA ARG A 437 -9.72 31.40 13.01
C ARG A 437 -10.15 32.30 11.86
N LEU A 438 -9.21 33.09 11.32
CA LEU A 438 -9.42 33.98 10.18
C LEU A 438 -9.32 33.28 8.82
N LEU A 439 -8.90 32.01 8.76
CA LEU A 439 -8.89 31.27 7.50
C LEU A 439 -10.33 31.11 6.94
N PRO A 440 -10.49 31.21 5.60
CA PRO A 440 -11.72 30.82 4.93
C PRO A 440 -12.18 29.41 5.32
N ASP A 441 -13.49 29.19 5.43
CA ASP A 441 -14.06 27.90 5.82
C ASP A 441 -13.64 26.76 4.88
N ALA A 442 -13.44 27.06 3.59
CA ALA A 442 -12.91 26.10 2.63
C ALA A 442 -11.51 25.55 3.04
N LEU A 443 -10.62 26.39 3.57
CA LEU A 443 -9.30 25.96 4.03
C LEU A 443 -9.38 25.17 5.35
N LYS A 444 -10.29 25.58 6.25
CA LYS A 444 -10.55 24.83 7.49
C LYS A 444 -11.09 23.44 7.19
N ASN A 445 -12.01 23.31 6.23
CA ASN A 445 -12.55 22.03 5.78
C ASN A 445 -11.45 21.15 5.17
N ASN A 446 -10.62 21.69 4.27
CA ASN A 446 -9.49 20.96 3.70
C ASN A 446 -8.51 20.46 4.77
N LEU A 447 -8.21 21.28 5.78
CA LEU A 447 -7.35 20.88 6.90
C LEU A 447 -7.99 19.77 7.74
N SER A 448 -9.30 19.84 7.98
CA SER A 448 -10.06 18.79 8.67
C SER A 448 -10.06 17.47 7.88
N ASP A 449 -10.23 17.54 6.56
CA ASP A 449 -10.20 16.37 5.68
C ASP A 449 -8.82 15.72 5.67
N PHE A 450 -7.75 16.52 5.62
CA PHE A 450 -6.38 16.05 5.77
C PHE A 450 -6.18 15.25 7.08
N PHE A 451 -6.57 15.83 8.22
CA PHE A 451 -6.44 15.14 9.51
C PHE A 451 -7.24 13.84 9.54
N THR A 452 -8.50 13.89 9.11
CA THR A 452 -9.40 12.72 9.10
C THR A 452 -8.82 11.58 8.26
N ASN A 453 -8.30 11.90 7.08
CA ASN A 453 -7.74 10.92 6.15
C ASN A 453 -6.44 10.32 6.67
N MET A 454 -5.53 11.13 7.22
CA MET A 454 -4.26 10.65 7.76
C MET A 454 -4.48 9.81 9.02
N GLU A 455 -5.29 10.29 9.98
CA GLU A 455 -5.60 9.55 11.21
C GLU A 455 -6.30 8.22 10.90
N TYR A 456 -7.15 8.18 9.88
CA TYR A 456 -7.75 6.95 9.41
C TYR A 456 -6.69 5.92 8.97
N ALA A 457 -5.72 6.34 8.15
CA ALA A 457 -4.64 5.47 7.69
C ALA A 457 -3.74 4.99 8.86
N LEU A 458 -3.43 5.87 9.81
CA LEU A 458 -2.62 5.52 10.98
C LEU A 458 -3.34 4.54 11.92
N ASN A 459 -4.63 4.75 12.16
CA ASN A 459 -5.45 3.84 12.97
C ASN A 459 -5.54 2.45 12.32
N GLN A 460 -5.65 2.40 10.99
CA GLN A 460 -5.63 1.16 10.22
C GLN A 460 -4.30 0.42 10.37
N LEU A 461 -3.16 1.11 10.21
CA LEU A 461 -1.83 0.52 10.43
C LEU A 461 -1.64 0.02 11.87
N GLN A 462 -2.09 0.79 12.86
CA GLN A 462 -1.96 0.43 14.28
C GLN A 462 -2.84 -0.79 14.64
N ARG A 463 -4.04 -0.89 14.06
CA ARG A 463 -4.89 -2.08 14.17
C ARG A 463 -4.17 -3.29 13.60
N ASP A 464 -3.63 -3.16 12.40
CA ASP A 464 -3.01 -4.26 11.68
C ASP A 464 -1.71 -4.72 12.35
N ARG A 465 -0.88 -3.81 12.88
CA ARG A 465 0.27 -4.14 13.75
C ARG A 465 -0.13 -5.09 14.89
N SER A 466 -1.31 -4.91 15.46
CA SER A 466 -1.80 -5.72 16.59
C SER A 466 -2.31 -7.11 16.16
N ALA A 467 -2.57 -7.32 14.86
CA ALA A 467 -3.13 -8.57 14.35
C ALA A 467 -2.16 -9.74 14.40
N CYS A 468 -0.86 -9.44 14.39
CA CYS A 468 0.21 -10.43 14.40
C CYS A 468 0.66 -10.83 15.82
N ALA A 469 0.11 -10.20 16.87
CA ALA A 469 0.52 -10.48 18.24
C ALA A 469 0.04 -11.87 18.69
N PHE A 470 0.97 -12.77 19.01
CA PHE A 470 0.62 -14.11 19.47
C PHE A 470 0.02 -14.07 20.89
N PRO A 471 -1.03 -14.86 21.19
CA PRO A 471 -1.54 -15.02 22.54
C PRO A 471 -0.48 -15.72 23.42
N GLY A 472 0.36 -14.93 24.09
CA GLY A 472 1.45 -15.42 24.93
C GLY A 472 2.73 -14.59 24.84
N GLU A 473 2.97 -13.89 23.73
CA GLU A 473 3.89 -12.76 23.75
C GLU A 473 3.23 -11.67 24.58
N THR A 474 3.89 -11.33 25.68
CA THR A 474 3.34 -10.62 26.82
C THR A 474 2.44 -9.46 26.39
N ARG A 475 1.22 -9.45 26.95
CA ARG A 475 0.14 -8.46 26.81
C ARG A 475 0.51 -7.02 27.21
N VAL A 476 1.79 -6.66 27.19
CA VAL A 476 2.33 -5.36 27.59
C VAL A 476 2.07 -4.29 26.53
N ALA A 477 1.73 -4.65 25.28
CA ALA A 477 1.57 -3.68 24.19
C ALA A 477 0.14 -3.54 23.61
N ALA A 478 -0.83 -4.35 24.04
CA ALA A 478 -2.19 -4.38 23.46
C ALA A 478 -3.27 -3.73 24.33
N ALA A 479 -2.94 -3.28 25.55
CA ALA A 479 -3.70 -2.16 26.09
C ALA A 479 -3.54 -1.02 25.09
N SER A 480 -4.61 -0.24 24.84
CA SER A 480 -4.51 1.12 24.31
C SER A 480 -3.13 1.67 24.65
N MET A 481 -2.33 2.18 23.69
CA MET A 481 -1.12 2.91 24.07
C MET A 481 -1.52 3.70 25.31
N PRO A 482 -0.99 3.40 26.51
CA PRO A 482 -1.30 4.23 27.66
C PRO A 482 -1.00 5.62 27.12
N PRO A 483 -1.98 6.57 27.18
CA PRO A 483 -1.82 7.89 26.57
C PRO A 483 -0.40 8.29 26.87
N VAL A 484 0.45 8.35 25.83
CA VAL A 484 1.92 8.23 25.99
C VAL A 484 2.24 9.02 27.24
N ASP A 485 2.63 8.32 28.30
CA ASP A 485 2.78 8.99 29.58
C ASP A 485 4.02 9.86 29.41
N PHE A 486 3.80 11.07 28.91
CA PHE A 486 4.81 12.07 28.62
C PHE A 486 5.58 12.43 29.91
N THR A 487 5.14 11.94 31.09
CA THR A 487 5.85 12.10 32.35
C THR A 487 7.02 11.12 32.53
N ALA A 488 7.07 10.01 31.78
CA ALA A 488 8.25 9.13 31.70
C ALA A 488 9.17 9.49 30.53
N ALA A 489 9.02 10.70 29.99
CA ALA A 489 9.82 11.22 28.89
C ALA A 489 11.31 11.13 29.22
N GLN A 490 12.08 10.51 28.32
CA GLN A 490 13.41 11.06 28.05
C GLN A 490 13.24 12.57 27.95
N GLU A 491 13.94 13.36 28.77
CA GLU A 491 13.88 14.82 28.73
C GLU A 491 14.30 15.28 27.33
N TYR A 492 13.35 15.33 26.40
CA TYR A 492 13.55 15.90 25.09
C TYR A 492 13.74 17.39 25.35
N THR A 493 14.98 17.82 25.29
CA THR A 493 15.32 19.24 25.35
C THR A 493 15.04 19.82 23.97
N PHE A 494 14.23 20.87 23.91
CA PHE A 494 14.00 21.58 22.68
C PHE A 494 15.31 22.16 22.15
N ILE A 495 15.61 21.91 20.87
CA ILE A 495 16.77 22.46 20.18
C ILE A 495 16.29 23.66 19.39
N HIS A 496 16.78 24.85 19.72
CA HIS A 496 16.46 26.05 18.95
C HIS A 496 17.01 25.93 17.53
N ALA A 497 16.25 26.46 16.56
CA ALA A 497 16.73 26.58 15.19
C ALA A 497 18.07 27.34 15.20
N PRO A 498 19.10 26.83 14.50
CA PRO A 498 20.42 27.43 14.54
C PRO A 498 20.37 28.82 13.91
N ILE A 499 21.08 29.76 14.53
CA ILE A 499 21.30 31.08 13.97
C ILE A 499 22.42 30.94 12.94
N LEU A 500 22.08 31.14 11.67
CA LEU A 500 23.04 31.04 10.57
C LEU A 500 23.88 32.30 10.51
N ASP A 501 25.18 32.15 10.22
CA ASP A 501 26.01 33.31 9.87
C ASP A 501 25.60 33.87 8.49
N PRO A 502 26.02 35.11 8.13
CA PRO A 502 25.59 35.72 6.87
C PRO A 502 25.94 34.94 5.60
N GLU A 503 27.07 34.22 5.58
CA GLU A 503 27.48 33.45 4.40
C GLU A 503 26.62 32.20 4.25
N GLU A 504 26.42 31.46 5.35
CA GLU A 504 25.55 30.28 5.38
C GLU A 504 24.09 30.64 5.07
N LEU A 505 23.58 31.73 5.65
CA LEU A 505 22.23 32.22 5.42
C LEU A 505 21.98 32.52 3.95
N VAL A 506 22.94 33.16 3.28
CA VAL A 506 22.87 33.47 1.85
C VAL A 506 22.94 32.20 1.01
N ARG A 507 23.93 31.33 1.28
CA ARG A 507 24.07 30.04 0.59
C ARG A 507 22.78 29.24 0.64
N ASP A 508 22.23 29.07 1.83
CA ASP A 508 21.02 28.26 2.02
C ASP A 508 19.77 28.95 1.46
N THR A 509 19.71 30.28 1.48
CA THR A 509 18.66 31.04 0.77
C THR A 509 18.77 30.85 -0.74
N VAL A 510 19.98 30.82 -1.32
CA VAL A 510 20.19 30.55 -2.75
C VAL A 510 19.80 29.11 -3.10
N ILE A 511 20.13 28.13 -2.26
CA ILE A 511 19.65 26.75 -2.42
C ILE A 511 18.12 26.70 -2.37
N TRP A 512 17.50 27.44 -1.45
CA TRP A 512 16.05 27.58 -1.37
C TRP A 512 15.47 28.22 -2.64
N LEU A 513 16.06 29.30 -3.17
CA LEU A 513 15.64 29.96 -4.41
C LEU A 513 15.68 29.02 -5.61
N ARG A 514 16.66 28.12 -5.66
CA ARG A 514 16.84 27.17 -6.76
C ARG A 514 15.79 26.06 -6.78
N LYS A 515 14.97 25.90 -5.73
CA LYS A 515 13.88 24.93 -5.73
C LYS A 515 12.74 25.41 -6.64
N PRO A 516 12.27 24.60 -7.61
CA PRO A 516 11.22 25.01 -8.56
C PRO A 516 9.94 25.53 -7.89
N ASN A 517 9.56 24.94 -6.76
CA ASN A 517 8.35 25.29 -6.01
C ASN A 517 8.40 26.69 -5.38
N ASN A 518 9.59 27.27 -5.25
CA ASN A 518 9.79 28.57 -4.60
C ASN A 518 9.75 29.74 -5.58
N LYS A 519 9.86 29.52 -6.90
CA LYS A 519 9.83 30.60 -7.91
C LYS A 519 8.64 31.53 -7.71
N SER A 520 7.46 30.97 -7.56
CA SER A 520 6.28 31.82 -7.44
C SER A 520 6.28 32.62 -6.12
N MET A 521 6.91 32.11 -5.05
CA MET A 521 7.08 32.88 -3.81
C MET A 521 8.03 34.07 -4.05
N VAL A 522 9.10 33.86 -4.82
CA VAL A 522 10.01 34.92 -5.25
C VAL A 522 9.28 35.99 -6.06
N GLU A 523 8.43 35.59 -7.00
CA GLU A 523 7.56 36.51 -7.76
C GLU A 523 6.67 37.35 -6.83
N ASP A 524 6.06 36.73 -5.82
CA ASP A 524 5.18 37.42 -4.89
C ASP A 524 5.93 38.42 -4.02
N ILE A 525 7.11 38.03 -3.50
CA ILE A 525 7.97 38.91 -2.71
C ILE A 525 8.39 40.10 -3.57
N PHE A 526 8.86 39.87 -4.80
CA PHE A 526 9.26 40.97 -5.69
C PHE A 526 8.10 41.90 -6.02
N LYS A 527 6.92 41.35 -6.34
CA LYS A 527 5.71 42.13 -6.63
C LYS A 527 5.28 42.97 -5.43
N ALA A 528 5.38 42.43 -4.21
CA ALA A 528 5.08 43.16 -2.98
C ALA A 528 6.03 44.35 -2.80
N VAL A 529 7.34 44.13 -3.00
CA VAL A 529 8.35 45.18 -2.94
C VAL A 529 8.11 46.26 -3.99
N CYS A 530 7.78 45.90 -5.24
CA CYS A 530 7.44 46.86 -6.29
C CYS A 530 6.22 47.72 -5.92
N LYS A 531 5.18 47.10 -5.36
CA LYS A 531 3.96 47.81 -4.93
C LYS A 531 4.23 48.76 -3.77
N GLU A 532 5.05 48.36 -2.80
CA GLU A 532 5.45 49.22 -1.69
C GLU A 532 6.29 50.40 -2.18
N TYR A 533 7.23 50.15 -3.10
CA TYR A 533 8.00 51.20 -3.74
C TYR A 533 7.07 52.20 -4.45
N GLU A 534 6.13 51.72 -5.28
CA GLU A 534 5.13 52.55 -5.95
C GLU A 534 4.33 53.41 -4.94
N ASN A 535 3.79 52.79 -3.89
CA ASN A 535 3.05 53.50 -2.84
C ASN A 535 3.89 54.57 -2.13
N SER A 536 5.16 54.29 -1.84
CA SER A 536 6.06 55.25 -1.19
C SER A 536 6.31 56.47 -2.08
N THR A 537 6.44 56.27 -3.40
CA THR A 537 6.59 57.37 -4.36
C THR A 537 5.31 58.19 -4.53
N VAL A 538 4.12 57.55 -4.48
CA VAL A 538 2.80 58.22 -4.54
C VAL A 538 2.47 58.98 -3.24
N THR A 539 2.90 58.47 -2.09
CA THR A 539 2.65 59.10 -0.79
C THR A 539 3.51 60.37 -0.61
N VAL A 540 4.76 60.34 -1.07
CA VAL A 540 5.65 61.51 -1.09
C VAL A 540 5.14 62.61 -2.05
N THR A 541 4.45 62.23 -3.14
CA THR A 541 3.84 63.18 -4.07
C THR A 541 2.47 63.72 -3.60
N SER A 542 1.68 62.95 -2.84
CA SER A 542 0.39 63.39 -2.31
C SER A 542 0.48 64.16 -0.98
N GLN A 543 1.46 63.86 -0.12
CA GLN A 543 1.77 64.66 1.08
C GLN A 543 2.34 66.05 0.74
N PHE A 544 2.86 66.24 -0.48
CA PHE A 544 3.22 67.57 -0.99
C PHE A 544 2.00 68.43 -1.37
N PHE A 545 0.80 67.85 -1.51
CA PHE A 545 -0.43 68.55 -1.91
C PHE A 545 -1.53 68.61 -0.85
N SER A 546 -1.38 67.94 0.31
CA SER A 546 -2.43 67.94 1.34
C SER A 546 -1.85 67.93 2.75
N GLY A 547 -1.64 69.13 3.29
CA GLY A 547 -1.58 69.33 4.74
C GLY A 547 -2.98 69.23 5.33
N LEU A 548 -3.09 68.51 6.45
CA LEU A 548 -4.28 68.20 7.27
C LEU A 548 -5.13 67.02 6.78
N TYR A 549 -4.90 65.83 7.33
CA TYR A 549 -5.80 65.15 8.28
C TYR A 549 -5.16 63.81 8.69
N ALA A 550 -4.86 63.65 9.98
CA ALA A 550 -4.39 62.40 10.56
C ALA A 550 -5.56 61.56 11.06
N SER A 551 -5.59 60.27 10.68
CA SER A 551 -5.81 59.10 11.55
C SER A 551 -6.25 57.89 10.71
N LEU A 552 -5.28 57.04 10.35
CA LEU A 552 -5.53 55.65 9.94
C LEU A 552 -4.49 54.75 10.63
N PRO A 553 -4.83 53.48 10.94
CA PRO A 553 -3.95 52.59 11.68
C PRO A 553 -2.88 51.97 10.77
N SER A 554 -1.65 52.38 11.03
CA SER A 554 -0.36 51.68 10.97
C SER A 554 -0.26 50.36 10.19
N PHE A 555 0.03 50.44 8.89
CA PHE A 555 1.05 49.61 8.24
C PHE A 555 2.19 50.56 7.83
N SER A 556 3.12 50.79 8.75
CA SER A 556 4.39 51.48 8.45
C SER A 556 5.51 50.65 9.04
N TRP A 557 6.27 49.96 8.19
CA TRP A 557 7.55 49.37 8.57
C TRP A 557 8.63 50.46 8.79
N VAL A 558 8.30 51.74 8.53
CA VAL A 558 9.12 52.91 8.85
C VAL A 558 8.63 53.51 10.16
N ALA A 559 9.13 53.01 11.27
CA ALA A 559 8.97 53.67 12.57
C ALA A 559 10.26 53.60 13.37
N THR A 560 11.34 54.25 12.86
CA THR A 560 12.27 55.05 13.68
C THR A 560 13.35 55.68 12.81
N LYS A 561 13.14 56.95 12.44
CA LYS A 561 14.07 58.08 12.62
C LYS A 561 13.47 59.27 11.89
N ALA A 562 13.14 60.32 12.63
CA ALA A 562 12.87 61.63 12.07
C ALA A 562 14.17 62.14 11.44
N ALA A 563 14.36 61.85 10.16
CA ALA A 563 15.35 62.50 9.31
C ALA A 563 14.59 63.47 8.39
N GLU A 564 15.28 64.57 8.04
CA GLU A 564 14.80 65.65 7.17
C GLU A 564 14.06 65.15 5.92
N PRO A 565 13.07 65.93 5.40
CA PRO A 565 12.26 65.50 4.27
C PRO A 565 13.15 65.20 3.06
N PRO A 566 13.12 63.97 2.51
CA PRO A 566 13.90 63.66 1.32
C PRO A 566 13.38 64.46 0.13
N ALA A 567 14.29 64.90 -0.74
CA ALA A 567 13.95 65.46 -2.03
C ALA A 567 13.00 64.49 -2.79
N PRO A 568 12.01 64.99 -3.55
CA PRO A 568 11.04 64.16 -4.24
C PRO A 568 11.75 63.11 -5.10
N ALA A 569 11.49 61.83 -4.80
CA ALA A 569 12.06 60.72 -5.53
C ALA A 569 11.62 60.83 -7.00
N PRO A 570 12.56 60.77 -7.97
CA PRO A 570 12.20 60.84 -9.37
C PRO A 570 11.31 59.64 -9.74
N ALA A 571 10.24 59.87 -10.52
CA ALA A 571 9.32 58.86 -11.07
C ALA A 571 9.99 57.87 -12.07
N ILE A 572 11.31 57.76 -12.02
CA ILE A 572 12.19 57.12 -12.99
C ILE A 572 12.55 55.75 -12.41
N GLY A 573 11.78 54.71 -12.74
CA GLY A 573 12.12 53.32 -12.35
C GLY A 573 10.99 52.29 -12.52
N LEU A 574 9.72 52.70 -12.52
CA LEU A 574 8.58 51.77 -12.58
C LEU A 574 8.55 50.88 -13.85
N SER A 575 8.89 51.44 -15.02
CA SER A 575 8.96 50.65 -16.25
C SER A 575 10.10 49.62 -16.23
N GLU A 576 11.22 49.96 -15.60
CA GLU A 576 12.38 49.09 -15.46
C GLU A 576 12.11 47.97 -14.44
N LEU A 577 11.45 48.29 -13.32
CA LEU A 577 10.97 47.31 -12.35
C LEU A 577 9.98 46.32 -12.95
N ASN A 578 9.02 46.81 -13.75
CA ASN A 578 8.08 45.96 -14.46
C ASN A 578 8.80 45.04 -15.47
N ALA A 579 9.83 45.53 -16.16
CA ALA A 579 10.63 44.69 -17.04
C ALA A 579 11.34 43.56 -16.29
N VAL A 580 11.97 43.87 -15.14
CA VAL A 580 12.59 42.85 -14.28
C VAL A 580 11.56 41.84 -13.76
N PHE A 581 10.38 42.30 -13.33
CA PHE A 581 9.31 41.40 -12.88
C PHE A 581 8.88 40.44 -14.00
N LEU A 582 8.70 40.94 -15.23
CA LEU A 582 8.37 40.10 -16.39
C LEU A 582 9.47 39.08 -16.69
N GLU A 583 10.74 39.43 -16.52
CA GLU A 583 11.85 38.49 -16.65
C GLU A 583 11.85 37.41 -15.55
N ILE A 584 11.59 37.78 -14.29
CA ILE A 584 11.42 36.82 -13.18
C ILE A 584 10.29 35.84 -13.51
N CYS A 585 9.14 36.33 -13.97
CA CYS A 585 8.02 35.49 -14.39
C CYS A 585 8.38 34.59 -15.58
N ALA A 586 9.17 35.10 -16.54
CA ALA A 586 9.61 34.36 -17.72
C ALA A 586 10.74 33.35 -17.43
N ALA A 587 11.33 33.34 -16.22
CA ALA A 587 12.43 32.44 -15.90
C ALA A 587 11.98 30.97 -15.79
N GLU A 588 12.23 30.16 -16.83
CA GLU A 588 11.82 28.74 -16.85
C GLU A 588 12.68 27.83 -15.97
N THR A 589 13.93 28.20 -15.69
CA THR A 589 14.88 27.43 -14.88
C THR A 589 15.31 28.19 -13.63
N SER A 590 15.74 27.45 -12.61
CA SER A 590 16.31 28.03 -11.39
C SER A 590 17.57 28.86 -11.65
N ASP A 591 18.43 28.43 -12.57
CA ASP A 591 19.62 29.20 -12.97
C ASP A 591 19.25 30.50 -13.68
N HIS A 592 18.23 30.48 -14.56
CA HIS A 592 17.74 31.70 -15.20
C HIS A 592 17.16 32.66 -14.15
N LEU A 593 16.39 32.15 -13.17
CA LEU A 593 15.86 32.95 -12.07
C LEU A 593 17.00 33.59 -11.25
N CYS A 594 17.99 32.81 -10.83
CA CYS A 594 19.17 33.31 -10.11
C CYS A 594 19.94 34.35 -10.93
N HIS A 595 20.08 34.17 -12.24
CA HIS A 595 20.73 35.13 -13.12
C HIS A 595 19.98 36.48 -13.16
N VAL A 596 18.66 36.45 -13.33
CA VAL A 596 17.82 37.67 -13.33
C VAL A 596 17.93 38.40 -11.99
N ILE A 597 17.87 37.67 -10.87
CA ILE A 597 18.02 38.26 -9.53
C ILE A 597 19.42 38.85 -9.36
N SER A 598 20.49 38.12 -9.71
CA SER A 598 21.87 38.59 -9.61
C SER A 598 22.09 39.88 -10.43
N ARG A 599 21.49 39.97 -11.62
CA ARG A 599 21.53 41.16 -12.46
C ARG A 599 20.83 42.36 -11.81
N LEU A 600 19.63 42.15 -11.25
CA LEU A 600 18.91 43.17 -10.50
C LEU A 600 19.76 43.68 -9.32
N LEU A 601 20.33 42.78 -8.52
CA LEU A 601 21.14 43.13 -7.35
C LEU A 601 22.43 43.88 -7.71
N SER A 602 22.93 43.72 -8.94
CA SER A 602 24.13 44.41 -9.44
C SER A 602 23.88 45.83 -9.97
N GLU A 603 22.62 46.27 -10.06
CA GLU A 603 22.26 47.59 -10.58
C GLU A 603 22.57 48.71 -9.55
N THR A 604 23.13 49.83 -10.03
CA THR A 604 23.67 50.91 -9.19
C THR A 604 22.77 52.14 -9.10
N LYS A 605 21.64 52.14 -9.81
CA LYS A 605 20.67 53.23 -9.79
C LYS A 605 20.12 53.45 -8.36
N PRO A 606 19.92 54.72 -7.92
CA PRO A 606 19.49 55.02 -6.55
C PRO A 606 18.16 54.37 -6.13
N TRP A 607 17.18 54.28 -7.04
CA TRP A 607 15.91 53.62 -6.77
C TRP A 607 16.06 52.10 -6.61
N CYS A 608 17.02 51.51 -7.33
CA CYS A 608 17.25 50.07 -7.34
C CYS A 608 17.80 49.62 -5.99
N LYS A 609 18.63 50.45 -5.34
CA LYS A 609 19.16 50.16 -4.01
C LYS A 609 18.07 49.85 -2.98
N ILE A 610 17.02 50.69 -2.91
CA ILE A 610 15.90 50.49 -1.97
C ILE A 610 15.15 49.19 -2.30
N VAL A 611 14.86 48.95 -3.58
CA VAL A 611 14.16 47.74 -4.01
C VAL A 611 14.99 46.48 -3.74
N CYS A 612 16.28 46.50 -4.06
CA CYS A 612 17.19 45.38 -3.83
C CYS A 612 17.32 45.06 -2.33
N GLU A 613 17.47 46.07 -1.47
CA GLU A 613 17.51 45.90 -0.02
C GLU A 613 16.23 45.20 0.47
N GLN A 614 15.06 45.72 0.10
CA GLN A 614 13.77 45.15 0.53
C GLN A 614 13.53 43.76 -0.05
N PHE A 615 13.93 43.52 -1.30
CA PHE A 615 13.79 42.22 -1.94
C PHE A 615 14.68 41.18 -1.27
N VAL A 616 15.95 41.48 -1.03
CA VAL A 616 16.89 40.58 -0.32
C VAL A 616 16.38 40.27 1.08
N LEU A 617 15.95 41.29 1.83
CA LEU A 617 15.36 41.08 3.17
C LEU A 617 14.10 40.22 3.09
N GLY A 618 13.24 40.41 2.09
CA GLY A 618 12.06 39.59 1.86
C GLY A 618 12.39 38.12 1.61
N LEU A 619 13.39 37.85 0.75
CA LEU A 619 13.86 36.49 0.46
C LEU A 619 14.43 35.81 1.70
N ILE A 620 15.33 36.49 2.42
CA ILE A 620 15.94 35.96 3.65
C ILE A 620 14.88 35.71 4.72
N ASN A 621 13.96 36.66 4.93
CA ASN A 621 12.91 36.52 5.93
C ASN A 621 12.01 35.33 5.61
N GLN A 622 11.64 35.14 4.34
CA GLN A 622 10.82 34.00 3.95
C GLN A 622 11.56 32.67 4.13
N PHE A 623 12.81 32.59 3.66
CA PHE A 623 13.68 31.42 3.89
C PHE A 623 13.81 31.11 5.39
N SER A 624 14.09 32.13 6.21
CA SER A 624 14.34 31.97 7.64
C SER A 624 13.12 31.47 8.40
N ARG A 625 11.92 31.90 7.99
CA ARG A 625 10.65 31.38 8.54
C ARG A 625 10.44 29.92 8.17
N GLU A 626 10.63 29.56 6.90
CA GLU A 626 10.49 28.17 6.46
C GLU A 626 11.54 27.25 7.09
N PHE A 627 12.79 27.72 7.18
CA PHE A 627 13.89 27.03 7.84
C PHE A 627 13.60 26.78 9.32
N SER A 628 13.20 27.82 10.06
CA SER A 628 12.87 27.71 11.48
C SER A 628 11.65 26.83 11.70
N ALA A 629 10.59 27.01 10.91
CA ALA A 629 9.40 26.17 10.97
C ALA A 629 9.76 24.70 10.75
N LYS A 630 10.52 24.39 9.69
CA LYS A 630 10.97 23.03 9.40
C LYS A 630 11.79 22.43 10.54
N HIS A 631 12.72 23.19 11.12
CA HIS A 631 13.54 22.72 12.23
C HIS A 631 12.70 22.38 13.48
N ILE A 632 11.67 23.18 13.76
CA ILE A 632 10.75 22.93 14.89
C ILE A 632 9.86 21.73 14.59
N VAL A 633 9.27 21.67 13.39
CA VAL A 633 8.42 20.55 12.97
C VAL A 633 9.17 19.22 12.98
N GLU A 634 10.44 19.22 12.61
CA GLU A 634 11.28 18.02 12.65
C GLU A 634 11.42 17.47 14.08
N GLN A 635 11.32 18.32 15.09
CA GLN A 635 11.32 17.91 16.50
C GLN A 635 9.91 17.53 16.99
N LEU A 636 8.84 18.00 16.33
CA LEU A 636 7.45 17.62 16.67
C LEU A 636 7.19 16.14 16.48
N LYS A 637 7.93 15.45 15.58
CA LYS A 637 7.81 13.99 15.46
C LYS A 637 8.23 13.26 16.74
N ASN A 638 9.06 13.89 17.58
CA ASN A 638 9.53 13.33 18.84
C ASN A 638 8.69 13.82 20.03
N ASN A 639 8.28 15.09 20.04
CA ASN A 639 7.46 15.67 21.09
C ASN A 639 6.47 16.73 20.53
N PRO A 640 5.15 16.50 20.59
CA PRO A 640 4.15 17.43 20.08
C PRO A 640 4.10 18.78 20.83
N ASP A 641 4.54 18.84 22.09
CA ASP A 641 4.47 20.05 22.92
C ASP A 641 5.39 21.15 22.42
N PHE A 642 6.41 20.80 21.62
CA PHE A 642 7.28 21.80 20.99
C PHE A 642 6.54 22.70 19.97
N ALA A 643 5.25 22.44 19.72
CA ALA A 643 4.41 23.29 18.89
C ALA A 643 4.28 24.72 19.44
N GLU A 644 4.51 24.93 20.75
CA GLU A 644 4.56 26.28 21.32
C GLU A 644 5.69 27.13 20.75
N TYR A 645 6.83 26.52 20.40
CA TYR A 645 7.98 27.22 19.82
C TYR A 645 7.73 27.66 18.37
N LEU A 646 6.74 27.09 17.68
CA LEU A 646 6.29 27.59 16.37
C LEU A 646 5.71 29.02 16.46
N LYS A 647 5.35 29.50 17.66
CA LYS A 647 4.93 30.91 17.88
C LYS A 647 6.11 31.86 18.09
N ALA A 648 7.21 31.34 18.61
CA ALA A 648 8.38 32.10 19.03
C ALA A 648 9.58 31.82 18.10
N GLN A 649 9.31 31.64 16.80
CA GLN A 649 10.35 31.29 15.84
C GLN A 649 11.44 32.38 15.85
N PRO A 650 12.71 32.03 16.14
CA PRO A 650 13.79 32.97 15.96
C PRO A 650 13.86 33.27 14.46
N ASN A 651 13.60 34.51 14.10
CA ASN A 651 13.88 34.95 12.74
C ASN A 651 15.40 35.16 12.67
N ASN A 652 16.09 34.56 11.68
CA ASN A 652 17.43 34.99 11.27
C ASN A 652 17.31 36.41 10.67
N GLN A 653 17.02 37.38 11.53
CA GLN A 653 16.75 38.74 11.13
C GLN A 653 18.07 39.37 10.71
N VAL A 654 18.08 39.84 9.47
CA VAL A 654 19.12 40.71 8.98
C VAL A 654 18.72 42.14 9.32
N GLU A 655 19.58 42.84 10.06
CA GLU A 655 19.41 44.28 10.25
C GLU A 655 19.37 44.98 8.88
N SER A 656 18.42 45.89 8.67
CA SER A 656 18.29 46.59 7.38
C SER A 656 19.56 47.31 6.95
N SER A 657 20.39 47.75 7.92
CA SER A 657 21.71 48.33 7.70
C SER A 657 22.70 47.39 6.98
N LYS A 658 22.54 46.07 7.13
CA LYS A 658 23.40 45.03 6.54
C LYS A 658 22.85 44.47 5.22
N ALA A 659 21.67 44.89 4.77
CA ALA A 659 21.03 44.35 3.57
C ALA A 659 21.90 44.51 2.31
N ILE A 660 22.64 45.61 2.19
CA ILE A 660 23.56 45.88 1.07
C ILE A 660 24.75 44.91 1.08
N GLU A 661 25.35 44.69 2.26
CA GLU A 661 26.48 43.76 2.41
C GLU A 661 26.05 42.34 2.05
N ILE A 662 24.84 41.95 2.47
CA ILE A 662 24.27 40.65 2.15
C ILE A 662 23.89 40.52 0.67
N ALA A 663 23.42 41.60 0.03
CA ALA A 663 23.17 41.58 -1.41
C ALA A 663 24.44 41.26 -2.22
N ALA A 664 25.61 41.74 -1.77
CA ALA A 664 26.89 41.40 -2.40
C ALA A 664 27.22 39.89 -2.27
N LEU A 665 26.91 39.28 -1.12
CA LEU A 665 27.05 37.83 -0.93
C LEU A 665 26.09 37.05 -1.84
N PHE A 666 24.84 37.48 -1.99
CA PHE A 666 23.89 36.86 -2.94
C PHE A 666 24.42 36.89 -4.37
N ILE A 667 24.99 38.02 -4.81
CA ILE A 667 25.60 38.13 -6.15
C ILE A 667 26.75 37.14 -6.29
N ALA A 668 27.60 37.00 -5.27
CA ALA A 668 28.73 36.06 -5.29
C ALA A 668 28.24 34.60 -5.40
N GLU A 669 27.25 34.23 -4.59
CA GLU A 669 26.71 32.86 -4.50
C GLU A 669 25.86 32.46 -5.72
N MET A 670 25.14 33.41 -6.34
CA MET A 670 24.34 33.15 -7.54
C MET A 670 25.17 33.08 -8.83
N ARG A 671 26.47 33.43 -8.81
CA ARG A 671 27.31 33.33 -10.00
C ARG A 671 27.42 31.86 -10.44
N PRO A 672 27.32 31.57 -11.75
CA PRO A 672 27.64 30.24 -12.25
C PRO A 672 29.08 29.92 -11.86
N ASN A 673 29.29 28.85 -11.09
CA ASN A 673 30.64 28.36 -10.81
C ASN A 673 31.28 28.00 -12.15
N ALA A 674 32.25 28.80 -12.59
CA ALA A 674 32.87 28.67 -13.91
C ALA A 674 33.76 27.41 -14.07
N GLY A 675 33.66 26.41 -13.17
CA GLY A 675 34.58 25.27 -13.18
C GLY A 675 34.25 24.02 -12.36
N ASP A 676 33.18 23.96 -11.56
CA ASP A 676 32.98 22.81 -10.66
C ASP A 676 31.74 21.98 -10.99
N SER A 677 31.98 20.81 -11.60
CA SER A 677 31.14 19.63 -11.38
C SER A 677 31.50 19.01 -10.03
N ALA A 678 31.23 19.73 -8.93
CA ALA A 678 31.50 19.23 -7.59
C ALA A 678 30.44 18.19 -7.18
N ASP A 679 30.94 17.01 -6.83
CA ASP A 679 30.22 15.86 -6.28
C ASP A 679 29.51 16.29 -4.98
N PHE A 680 28.19 16.40 -5.00
CA PHE A 680 27.32 16.68 -3.85
C PHE A 680 27.40 15.53 -2.85
N ARG A 681 28.37 15.55 -1.91
CA ARG A 681 28.38 14.65 -0.75
C ARG A 681 28.12 15.45 0.54
N ASP A 682 27.08 15.00 1.23
CA ASP A 682 26.75 15.23 2.65
C ASP A 682 26.24 16.61 3.10
N CYS A 683 25.51 17.33 2.25
CA CYS A 683 24.32 18.02 2.74
C CYS A 683 23.13 17.08 2.54
N VAL A 684 22.21 16.98 3.51
CA VAL A 684 20.94 16.26 3.35
C VAL A 684 20.08 17.03 2.34
N VAL A 685 20.45 16.94 1.07
CA VAL A 685 19.65 17.36 -0.08
C VAL A 685 18.70 16.19 -0.31
N VAL A 686 17.54 16.26 0.33
CA VAL A 686 16.39 15.50 -0.14
C VAL A 686 16.04 16.08 -1.50
N ASP A 687 16.39 15.36 -2.55
CA ASP A 687 15.89 15.61 -3.88
C ASP A 687 14.36 15.59 -3.84
N HIS A 688 13.74 16.74 -4.14
CA HIS A 688 12.31 16.97 -4.09
C HIS A 688 11.65 16.86 -5.48
N THR A 689 12.38 16.45 -6.52
CA THR A 689 11.77 16.02 -7.79
C THR A 689 11.52 14.52 -7.78
N SER A 690 10.65 14.04 -6.89
CA SER A 690 9.74 12.98 -7.32
C SER A 690 8.53 13.67 -7.91
N ASP A 691 8.57 13.91 -9.23
CA ASP A 691 7.34 14.01 -9.98
C ASP A 691 6.50 12.79 -9.57
N PHE A 692 5.38 13.02 -8.90
CA PHE A 692 4.29 12.05 -8.88
C PHE A 692 3.72 12.00 -10.30
N HIS A 693 4.50 11.50 -11.25
CA HIS A 693 3.92 10.82 -12.39
C HIS A 693 3.26 9.59 -11.79
N LEU A 694 1.93 9.61 -11.71
CA LEU A 694 1.15 8.37 -11.79
C LEU A 694 1.77 7.60 -12.95
N GLU A 695 2.49 6.52 -12.66
CA GLU A 695 3.05 5.66 -13.69
C GLU A 695 1.88 5.30 -14.62
N GLU A 696 1.92 5.77 -15.88
CA GLU A 696 1.04 5.25 -16.90
C GLU A 696 1.24 3.73 -16.90
N GLU A 697 0.15 2.99 -16.75
CA GLU A 697 0.16 1.53 -16.73
C GLU A 697 1.09 0.99 -17.81
N PRO A 698 1.95 -0.01 -17.51
CA PRO A 698 2.74 -0.64 -18.54
C PRO A 698 1.79 -1.19 -19.59
N LYS A 699 1.85 -0.63 -20.81
CA LYS A 699 1.17 -1.20 -21.98
C LYS A 699 1.56 -2.66 -22.08
N VAL A 700 0.62 -3.52 -21.70
CA VAL A 700 0.75 -4.98 -21.82
C VAL A 700 1.09 -5.27 -23.28
N ALA A 701 2.31 -5.73 -23.51
CA ALA A 701 2.73 -6.19 -24.83
C ALA A 701 1.88 -7.41 -25.19
N THR A 702 0.93 -7.21 -26.09
CA THR A 702 0.20 -8.30 -26.74
C THR A 702 1.21 -9.18 -27.48
N PRO A 703 1.26 -10.50 -27.26
CA PRO A 703 2.13 -11.37 -28.04
C PRO A 703 1.65 -11.36 -29.49
N ALA A 704 2.55 -11.01 -30.41
CA ALA A 704 2.31 -11.17 -31.83
C ALA A 704 2.04 -12.65 -32.13
N LEU A 705 0.83 -12.96 -32.62
CA LEU A 705 0.53 -14.21 -33.29
C LEU A 705 1.41 -14.30 -34.53
N ALA A 706 2.41 -15.18 -34.49
CA ALA A 706 3.05 -15.69 -35.69
C ALA A 706 2.17 -16.80 -36.26
N ALA A 707 1.80 -16.62 -37.52
CA ALA A 707 1.17 -17.61 -38.38
C ALA A 707 2.14 -18.75 -38.76
#